data_AF-A0A948VF07-F1
#
_entry.id   AF-A0A948VF07-F1
#
_cell.length_a   1.000
_cell.length_b   1.000
_cell.length_c   1.000
_cell.angle_alpha   90.00
_cell.angle_beta   90.00
_cell.angle_gamma   90.00
#
_symmetry.space_group_name_H-M   'P 1'
#
loop_
_entity.id
_entity.type
_entity.pdbx_description
1 polymer ?
#
loop_
_entity_poly.entity_id
_entity_poly.type
_entity_poly.pdbx_seq_one_letter_code
_entity_poly.pdbx_strand_id
1 'polypeptide(L)'
;MKPIIVDKYYKHTINVPSDGIYIIEITARAKNWWQNKLKLFDDDDLRVEIDEIKFPKLYPKKRGLFNSPASWNGNKLKNLRQTNLFIIYLEKGEHILHFFSDQKPIIIKNGINTHPFQNNQNILKIVGLAKPNSGFQAEDGDRRPWLNIILVNLPLNALTITAIVEKGETHEKHKRDDDDLKLIINGEIQKNNTAKSHKCWYWCGKTIKEKSKIFRKIFELPPALNYIELWADRTPALTEIKLQGVETIGFRKPNSEDRIQKYNKVVKNEDYNRFDQEILDAADEWNKEFLSQKYPPPEPLDANLVKAMIYIESRMGYYTPPKDYYPAYPDIMQVADKRNPAIHTLNNDGWINPNTGEVAREFEWEEGKGKYGKVLDYKGKANGDKPKESIYWGVRWLYHKAQGITNNGERYWRPWNEAVRNYNSEGNVKYEKNAYNVYEDGVDKRKKPWIKLWISILAFLGISIAGAALGANIYSNQGIAWLSFEESNEFDVEYVLTLNIIRGLRTNQYEVSKRFGWGGNRNAILKESNPYLGFRNLFGRGEGAIVVSGEDIGDNVVRYIFKENDYTPELVYIKGEYGDKDIEPAFNGDWVEFVDIDGDEIYEVRESNFIPYSNASDTIWSTWYHYNKERGIYEFFKKEVKTVEEQDLWELIEPGKKTDDG
;
A
#
# COMPACT_ATOMS: atom_id res chain seq x y z
N MET A 1 -3.60 20.08 29.32
CA MET A 1 -2.91 20.33 28.04
C MET A 1 -3.89 20.17 26.87
N LYS A 2 -3.77 20.90 25.76
CA LYS A 2 -4.58 20.64 24.54
C LYS A 2 -4.06 19.37 23.83
N PRO A 3 -4.82 18.75 22.92
CA PRO A 3 -4.25 17.73 22.02
C PRO A 3 -3.07 18.32 21.25
N ILE A 4 -2.05 17.50 21.00
CA ILE A 4 -0.83 17.90 20.30
C ILE A 4 -0.81 17.17 18.95
N ILE A 5 -0.77 17.94 17.86
CA ILE A 5 -0.53 17.40 16.53
C ILE A 5 0.98 17.38 16.33
N VAL A 6 1.54 16.20 16.06
CA VAL A 6 2.98 16.07 15.78
C VAL A 6 3.15 16.19 14.27
N ASP A 7 3.81 17.25 13.82
CA ASP A 7 4.15 17.47 12.41
C ASP A 7 5.66 17.31 12.24
N LYS A 8 6.07 16.14 11.75
CA LYS A 8 7.45 15.62 11.66
C LYS A 8 8.13 15.36 12.99
N TYR A 9 8.09 16.33 13.91
CA TYR A 9 8.84 16.29 15.15
C TYR A 9 8.17 17.09 16.27
N TYR A 10 8.19 16.54 17.48
CA TYR A 10 7.77 17.24 18.70
C TYR A 10 8.68 16.83 19.86
N LYS A 11 9.17 17.80 20.62
CA LYS A 11 9.97 17.58 21.82
C LYS A 11 9.10 17.83 23.05
N HIS A 12 9.09 16.87 23.99
CA HIS A 12 8.48 17.04 25.29
C HIS A 12 9.52 16.78 26.39
N THR A 13 9.51 17.63 27.41
CA THR A 13 10.43 17.53 28.53
C THR A 13 9.66 17.09 29.77
N ILE A 14 10.16 16.08 30.46
CA ILE A 14 9.70 15.69 31.79
C ILE A 14 10.82 15.94 32.79
N ASN A 15 10.47 16.25 34.03
CA ASN A 15 11.43 16.40 35.12
C ASN A 15 11.07 15.42 36.21
N VAL A 16 12.01 14.57 36.60
CA VAL A 16 11.80 13.55 37.63
C VAL A 16 12.51 13.94 38.92
N PRO A 17 11.83 13.90 40.08
CA PRO A 17 12.34 14.46 41.33
C PRO A 17 13.45 13.63 41.98
N SER A 18 13.58 12.36 41.60
CA SER A 18 14.49 11.39 42.21
C SER A 18 14.83 10.30 41.22
N ASP A 19 16.01 9.71 41.37
CA ASP A 19 16.38 8.48 40.71
C ASP A 19 15.37 7.37 41.02
N GLY A 20 14.97 6.59 40.02
CA GLY A 20 14.11 5.43 40.25
C GLY A 20 13.43 4.91 39.00
N ILE A 21 12.60 3.87 39.17
CA ILE A 21 11.72 3.39 38.10
C ILE A 21 10.53 4.34 37.98
N TYR A 22 10.19 4.69 36.76
CA TYR A 22 9.04 5.51 36.40
C TYR A 22 8.17 4.78 35.39
N ILE A 23 6.90 5.13 35.38
CA ILE A 23 5.94 4.78 34.35
C ILE A 23 5.66 6.06 33.56
N ILE A 24 6.05 6.06 32.29
CA ILE A 24 5.64 7.09 31.34
C ILE A 24 4.48 6.53 30.53
N GLU A 25 3.30 7.09 30.72
CA GLU A 25 2.11 6.79 29.94
C GLU A 25 2.01 7.76 28.76
N ILE A 26 1.93 7.22 27.55
CA ILE A 26 1.69 8.01 26.34
C ILE A 26 0.45 7.46 25.63
N THR A 27 -0.53 8.32 25.36
CA THR A 27 -1.74 7.98 24.61
C THR A 27 -1.87 8.87 23.37
N ALA A 28 -2.00 8.24 22.21
CA ALA A 28 -2.14 8.93 20.93
C ALA A 28 -3.12 8.21 19.98
N ARG A 29 -3.43 8.89 18.88
CA ARG A 29 -4.23 8.40 17.75
C ARG A 29 -3.45 8.65 16.46
N ALA A 30 -3.64 7.77 15.50
CA ALA A 30 -3.06 7.91 14.17
C ALA A 30 -4.05 7.40 13.13
N LYS A 31 -4.26 8.16 12.04
CA LYS A 31 -5.24 7.83 10.99
C LYS A 31 -4.65 6.87 9.97
N ASN A 32 -5.46 5.97 9.43
CA ASN A 32 -5.04 5.18 8.28
C ASN A 32 -5.07 6.01 6.99
N TRP A 33 -4.48 5.48 5.92
CA TRP A 33 -4.44 6.17 4.63
C TRP A 33 -5.83 6.48 4.05
N TRP A 34 -6.85 5.66 4.32
CA TRP A 34 -8.23 5.92 3.90
C TRP A 34 -8.86 7.15 4.58
N GLN A 35 -8.47 7.42 5.82
CA GLN A 35 -8.92 8.58 6.59
C GLN A 35 -8.19 9.87 6.18
N ASN A 36 -7.07 9.74 5.47
CA ASN A 36 -6.27 10.83 4.93
C ASN A 36 -6.72 11.19 3.50
N LYS A 37 -7.87 11.87 3.38
CA LYS A 37 -8.56 12.23 2.11
C LYS A 37 -7.72 12.98 1.06
N LEU A 38 -6.53 13.49 1.41
CA LEU A 38 -5.70 14.35 0.56
C LEU A 38 -4.40 13.69 0.07
N LYS A 39 -4.03 12.50 0.59
CA LYS A 39 -2.80 11.78 0.21
C LYS A 39 -3.10 10.30 0.08
N LEU A 40 -3.26 9.84 -1.16
CA LEU A 40 -3.41 8.42 -1.47
C LEU A 40 -2.15 7.69 -0.97
N PHE A 41 -2.35 6.67 -0.13
CA PHE A 41 -1.34 5.74 0.42
C PHE A 41 -0.48 6.19 1.61
N ASP A 42 -0.68 7.39 2.17
CA ASP A 42 0.05 7.83 3.38
C ASP A 42 -0.84 7.67 4.64
N ASP A 43 -0.49 6.76 5.56
CA ASP A 43 -1.03 6.74 6.91
C ASP A 43 -0.30 7.73 7.84
N ASP A 44 -0.92 8.07 8.96
CA ASP A 44 -0.24 8.78 10.04
C ASP A 44 0.49 7.75 10.91
N ASP A 45 1.79 7.89 11.08
CA ASP A 45 2.56 7.12 12.05
C ASP A 45 3.26 8.04 13.06
N LEU A 46 3.32 7.60 14.32
CA LEU A 46 4.04 8.25 15.41
C LEU A 46 5.02 7.27 16.05
N ARG A 47 6.24 7.69 16.31
CA ARG A 47 7.20 6.99 17.17
C ARG A 47 7.74 7.93 18.24
N VAL A 48 8.23 7.35 19.33
CA VAL A 48 8.86 8.08 20.43
C VAL A 48 10.25 7.51 20.70
N GLU A 49 11.16 8.37 21.14
CA GLU A 49 12.45 8.04 21.75
C GLU A 49 12.52 8.74 23.12
N ILE A 50 13.11 8.10 24.13
CA ILE A 50 13.23 8.64 25.50
C ILE A 50 14.71 8.66 25.85
N ASP A 51 15.31 9.84 26.03
CA ASP A 51 16.75 10.01 26.30
C ASP A 51 17.63 9.18 25.36
N GLU A 52 17.38 9.29 24.05
CA GLU A 52 18.05 8.54 22.97
C GLU A 52 17.69 7.04 22.86
N ILE A 53 16.91 6.49 23.81
CA ILE A 53 16.47 5.10 23.76
C ILE A 53 15.40 4.94 22.67
N LYS A 54 15.72 4.11 21.68
CA LYS A 54 14.84 3.72 20.58
C LYS A 54 14.09 2.43 20.92
N PHE A 55 12.86 2.32 20.41
CA PHE A 55 11.98 1.18 20.65
C PHE A 55 11.67 0.42 19.35
N PRO A 56 12.60 -0.40 18.82
CA PRO A 56 12.39 -1.18 17.61
C PRO A 56 11.53 -2.43 17.85
N LYS A 57 11.00 -3.02 16.78
CA LYS A 57 10.32 -4.32 16.81
C LYS A 57 11.33 -5.47 17.01
N LEU A 58 11.05 -6.42 17.92
CA LEU A 58 11.99 -7.50 18.29
C LEU A 58 12.16 -8.64 17.26
N TYR A 59 11.11 -9.03 16.49
CA TYR A 59 11.10 -10.27 15.66
C TYR A 59 10.35 -10.09 14.29
N PRO A 60 10.57 -10.93 13.24
CA PRO A 60 11.08 -10.43 11.95
C PRO A 60 10.09 -10.23 10.78
N LYS A 61 10.42 -9.23 9.93
CA LYS A 61 10.50 -9.22 8.44
C LYS A 61 10.71 -7.79 7.89
N LYS A 62 10.32 -6.78 8.68
CA LYS A 62 10.63 -5.35 8.49
C LYS A 62 10.82 -4.74 9.89
N ARG A 63 12.04 -4.37 10.27
CA ARG A 63 12.30 -3.72 11.57
C ARG A 63 12.12 -2.22 11.38
N GLY A 64 10.89 -1.73 11.52
CA GLY A 64 10.62 -0.29 11.45
C GLY A 64 10.36 0.26 12.84
N LEU A 65 10.88 1.45 13.14
CA LEU A 65 10.58 2.18 14.38
C LEU A 65 9.11 2.62 14.42
N PHE A 66 8.50 2.91 13.28
CA PHE A 66 7.07 3.19 13.15
C PHE A 66 6.18 1.94 13.16
N ASN A 67 6.78 0.74 13.14
CA ASN A 67 6.06 -0.53 13.15
C ASN A 67 6.21 -1.31 14.46
N SER A 68 6.88 -0.73 15.45
CA SER A 68 7.12 -1.36 16.75
C SER A 68 5.86 -1.33 17.63
N PRO A 69 5.81 -2.11 18.71
CA PRO A 69 4.73 -1.99 19.70
C PRO A 69 4.72 -0.63 20.42
N ALA A 70 5.86 0.06 20.47
CA ALA A 70 5.99 1.38 21.08
C ALA A 70 5.57 2.54 20.14
N SER A 71 5.18 2.26 18.90
CA SER A 71 4.71 3.25 17.93
C SER A 71 3.17 3.25 17.80
N TRP A 72 2.63 4.31 17.22
CA TRP A 72 1.23 4.41 16.82
C TRP A 72 1.19 4.37 15.30
N ASN A 73 0.79 3.22 14.74
CA ASN A 73 0.70 3.08 13.29
C ASN A 73 -0.74 3.30 12.82
N GLY A 74 -0.93 4.21 11.87
CA GLY A 74 -2.23 4.66 11.41
C GLY A 74 -3.05 3.56 10.77
N ASN A 75 -2.42 2.71 9.95
CA ASN A 75 -3.07 1.56 9.34
C ASN A 75 -3.60 0.54 10.35
N LYS A 76 -2.93 0.37 11.49
CA LYS A 76 -3.41 -0.49 12.58
C LYS A 76 -4.49 0.19 13.42
N LEU A 77 -4.34 1.49 13.70
CA LEU A 77 -5.18 2.19 14.67
C LEU A 77 -6.47 2.74 14.09
N LYS A 78 -6.49 3.15 12.82
CA LYS A 78 -7.68 3.71 12.16
C LYS A 78 -8.30 4.86 12.98
N ASN A 79 -7.45 5.74 13.53
CA ASN A 79 -7.79 6.87 14.40
C ASN A 79 -8.31 6.50 15.81
N LEU A 80 -8.18 5.25 16.24
CA LEU A 80 -8.54 4.84 17.60
C LEU A 80 -7.35 4.99 18.56
N ARG A 81 -7.64 5.11 19.86
CA ARG A 81 -6.64 5.32 20.91
C ARG A 81 -5.80 4.08 21.14
N GLN A 82 -4.49 4.28 21.20
CA GLN A 82 -3.55 3.33 21.78
C GLN A 82 -2.75 4.02 22.89
N THR A 83 -2.53 3.30 23.98
CA THR A 83 -1.73 3.73 25.13
C THR A 83 -0.48 2.87 25.22
N ASN A 84 0.67 3.50 25.39
CA ASN A 84 1.95 2.84 25.61
C ASN A 84 2.45 3.22 27.02
N LEU A 85 2.77 2.22 27.84
CA LEU A 85 3.31 2.36 29.19
C LEU A 85 4.79 2.00 29.17
N PHE A 86 5.67 2.99 29.24
CA PHE A 86 7.11 2.78 29.35
C PHE A 86 7.48 2.69 30.82
N ILE A 87 7.93 1.51 31.23
CA ILE A 87 8.45 1.27 32.58
C ILE A 87 9.96 1.28 32.44
N ILE A 88 10.59 2.32 32.99
CA ILE A 88 11.97 2.68 32.72
C ILE A 88 12.61 3.29 33.97
N TYR A 89 13.89 3.04 34.20
CA TYR A 89 14.66 3.76 35.21
C TYR A 89 15.10 5.14 34.67
N LEU A 90 14.87 6.19 35.44
CA LEU A 90 15.30 7.55 35.14
C LEU A 90 16.14 8.08 36.31
N GLU A 91 17.24 8.75 35.99
CA GLU A 91 18.05 9.49 36.97
C GLU A 91 17.29 10.77 37.39
N LYS A 92 17.60 11.37 38.53
CA LYS A 92 16.99 12.66 38.90
C LYS A 92 17.36 13.72 37.88
N GLY A 93 16.35 14.42 37.34
CA GLY A 93 16.55 15.59 36.51
C GLY A 93 15.64 15.64 35.30
N GLU A 94 16.12 16.36 34.29
CA GLU A 94 15.41 16.59 33.04
C GLU A 94 15.61 15.41 32.07
N HIS A 95 14.51 14.92 31.50
CA HIS A 95 14.49 13.88 30.48
C HIS A 95 13.69 14.35 29.27
N ILE A 96 14.07 13.87 28.10
CA ILE A 96 13.53 14.33 26.82
C ILE A 96 12.85 13.19 26.10
N LEU A 97 11.59 13.42 25.73
CA LEU A 97 10.79 12.57 24.87
C LEU A 97 10.77 13.20 23.48
N HIS A 98 11.42 12.53 22.53
CA HIS A 98 11.44 12.91 21.13
C HIS A 98 10.36 12.16 20.38
N PHE A 99 9.40 12.88 19.83
CA PHE A 99 8.35 12.32 18.99
C PHE A 99 8.67 12.61 17.52
N PHE A 100 8.59 11.58 16.69
CA PHE A 100 8.77 11.70 15.24
C PHE A 100 7.52 11.19 14.53
N SER A 101 7.12 11.87 13.46
CA SER A 101 6.00 11.45 12.61
C SER A 101 6.35 11.54 11.13
N ASP A 102 5.69 10.72 10.32
CA ASP A 102 5.71 10.85 8.85
C ASP A 102 4.59 11.78 8.34
N GLN A 103 3.48 11.86 9.07
CA GLN A 103 2.35 12.78 8.81
C GLN A 103 1.91 13.50 10.10
N LYS A 104 0.60 13.48 10.43
CA LYS A 104 0.00 14.32 11.49
C LYS A 104 -0.78 13.53 12.56
N PRO A 105 -0.15 12.54 13.22
CA PRO A 105 -0.75 11.86 14.36
C PRO A 105 -0.99 12.82 15.53
N ILE A 106 -1.89 12.42 16.44
CA ILE A 106 -2.37 13.27 17.54
C ILE A 106 -2.10 12.60 18.88
N ILE A 107 -1.25 13.22 19.70
CA ILE A 107 -1.17 12.92 21.13
C ILE A 107 -2.40 13.55 21.79
N ILE A 108 -3.18 12.75 22.53
CA ILE A 108 -4.46 13.24 23.07
C ILE A 108 -4.24 14.28 24.17
N LYS A 109 -5.29 15.03 24.50
CA LYS A 109 -5.28 15.95 25.65
C LYS A 109 -4.90 15.19 26.93
N ASN A 110 -3.86 15.66 27.62
CA ASN A 110 -3.26 15.00 28.79
C ASN A 110 -2.78 13.57 28.48
N GLY A 111 -2.35 13.33 27.23
CA GLY A 111 -1.89 12.04 26.76
C GLY A 111 -0.44 11.73 27.07
N ILE A 112 0.27 12.54 27.88
CA ILE A 112 1.60 12.23 28.40
C ILE A 112 1.52 12.39 29.91
N ASN A 113 1.71 11.30 30.66
CA ASN A 113 1.75 11.31 32.12
C ASN A 113 2.98 10.55 32.60
N THR A 114 3.52 10.96 33.74
CA THR A 114 4.70 10.33 34.33
C THR A 114 4.43 10.09 35.81
N HIS A 115 4.66 8.86 36.26
CA HIS A 115 4.40 8.43 37.62
C HIS A 115 5.62 7.69 38.18
N PRO A 116 6.09 8.02 39.40
CA PRO A 116 7.10 7.20 40.04
C PRO A 116 6.53 5.81 40.32
N PHE A 117 7.35 4.79 40.15
CA PHE A 117 7.03 3.42 40.52
C PHE A 117 7.00 3.30 42.04
N GLN A 118 5.80 3.21 42.62
CA GLN A 118 5.66 2.97 44.05
C GLN A 118 5.85 1.47 44.33
N ASN A 119 7.05 1.14 44.77
CA ASN A 119 7.44 -0.25 45.03
C ASN A 119 6.86 -0.77 46.35
N ASN A 120 5.70 -1.43 46.28
CA ASN A 120 5.24 -2.29 47.37
C ASN A 120 5.55 -3.76 46.99
N GLN A 121 6.69 -4.29 47.45
CA GLN A 121 7.10 -5.70 47.31
C GLN A 121 7.49 -6.18 45.89
N ASN A 122 8.14 -5.35 45.07
CA ASN A 122 8.53 -5.62 43.67
C ASN A 122 7.34 -6.01 42.78
N ILE A 123 6.15 -5.51 43.15
CA ILE A 123 4.91 -5.72 42.44
C ILE A 123 4.47 -4.38 41.90
N LEU A 124 4.46 -4.25 40.57
CA LEU A 124 3.68 -3.20 39.94
C LEU A 124 2.25 -3.64 39.84
N LYS A 125 1.38 -2.93 40.55
CA LYS A 125 -0.04 -3.10 40.42
C LYS A 125 -0.60 -1.92 39.63
N ILE A 126 -0.92 -2.16 38.36
CA ILE A 126 -1.71 -1.23 37.55
C ILE A 126 -3.17 -1.55 37.84
N VAL A 127 -3.68 -0.98 38.94
CA VAL A 127 -5.09 -1.04 39.35
C VAL A 127 -5.61 0.38 39.47
N GLY A 128 -6.78 0.64 38.91
CA GLY A 128 -7.45 1.93 39.15
C GLY A 128 -7.09 3.08 38.21
N LEU A 129 -6.72 2.83 36.95
CA LEU A 129 -6.92 3.84 35.88
C LEU A 129 -8.41 4.00 35.49
N ALA A 130 -9.28 3.23 36.14
CA ALA A 130 -10.72 3.26 36.00
C ALA A 130 -11.34 3.63 37.34
N LYS A 131 -12.28 4.58 37.34
CA LYS A 131 -13.24 4.71 38.43
C LYS A 131 -13.95 3.36 38.65
N PRO A 132 -14.40 3.06 39.87
CA PRO A 132 -15.30 1.95 40.08
C PRO A 132 -16.52 2.19 39.18
N ASN A 133 -16.77 1.27 38.25
CA ASN A 133 -17.80 1.27 37.19
C ASN A 133 -17.39 1.77 35.78
N SER A 134 -16.14 2.13 35.50
CA SER A 134 -15.73 2.55 34.13
C SER A 134 -14.34 2.03 33.73
N GLY A 135 -14.14 0.71 33.71
CA GLY A 135 -12.88 0.03 33.36
C GLY A 135 -12.05 0.73 32.26
N PHE A 136 -10.73 0.52 32.24
CA PHE A 136 -9.92 0.93 31.09
C PHE A 136 -10.42 0.09 29.91
N GLN A 137 -11.28 0.68 29.09
CA GLN A 137 -12.05 0.01 28.05
C GLN A 137 -11.54 0.46 26.68
N ALA A 138 -11.37 -0.51 25.78
CA ALA A 138 -11.00 -0.22 24.41
C ALA A 138 -12.12 0.56 23.72
N GLU A 139 -11.74 1.53 22.88
CA GLU A 139 -12.69 2.09 21.92
C GLU A 139 -13.08 1.02 20.91
N ASP A 140 -14.34 1.03 20.54
CA ASP A 140 -14.90 0.08 19.58
C ASP A 140 -14.11 0.11 18.26
N GLY A 141 -13.51 -1.02 17.91
CA GLY A 141 -12.76 -1.17 16.67
C GLY A 141 -12.23 -2.58 16.45
N ASP A 142 -11.91 -2.86 15.20
CA ASP A 142 -11.55 -4.20 14.73
C ASP A 142 -10.03 -4.45 14.84
N ARG A 143 -9.69 -5.49 15.62
CA ARG A 143 -8.37 -6.18 15.66
C ARG A 143 -7.13 -5.28 15.64
N ARG A 144 -7.01 -4.43 16.64
CA ARG A 144 -5.96 -3.39 16.69
C ARG A 144 -5.14 -3.42 17.98
N PRO A 145 -3.92 -2.88 17.99
CA PRO A 145 -3.23 -2.55 19.23
C PRO A 145 -4.07 -1.58 20.08
N TRP A 146 -4.05 -1.77 21.39
CA TRP A 146 -4.79 -0.95 22.33
C TRP A 146 -3.92 -0.49 23.51
N LEU A 147 -3.25 -1.43 24.19
CA LEU A 147 -2.37 -1.13 25.31
C LEU A 147 -1.07 -1.90 25.16
N ASN A 148 0.08 -1.23 25.24
CA ASN A 148 1.37 -1.86 25.23
C ASN A 148 2.15 -1.49 26.49
N ILE A 149 2.81 -2.47 27.09
CA ILE A 149 3.74 -2.27 28.20
C ILE A 149 5.14 -2.54 27.67
N ILE A 150 6.02 -1.55 27.85
CA ILE A 150 7.39 -1.55 27.39
C ILE A 150 8.28 -1.56 28.63
N LEU A 151 8.96 -2.67 28.87
CA LEU A 151 9.95 -2.78 29.93
C LEU A 151 11.31 -2.43 29.35
N VAL A 152 11.98 -1.42 29.90
CA VAL A 152 13.28 -0.93 29.42
C VAL A 152 14.36 -1.36 30.38
N ASN A 153 15.12 -2.40 30.01
CA ASN A 153 16.18 -2.98 30.83
C ASN A 153 15.69 -3.44 32.22
N LEU A 154 14.46 -3.93 32.29
CA LEU A 154 13.85 -4.40 33.54
C LEU A 154 13.45 -5.86 33.42
N PRO A 155 13.78 -6.70 34.42
CA PRO A 155 13.31 -8.07 34.46
C PRO A 155 11.81 -8.14 34.75
N LEU A 156 11.20 -9.27 34.41
CA LEU A 156 9.83 -9.59 34.80
C LEU A 156 9.70 -11.08 35.10
N ASN A 157 9.28 -11.42 36.32
CA ASN A 157 9.19 -12.80 36.82
C ASN A 157 7.77 -13.37 36.70
N ALA A 158 6.76 -12.51 36.77
CA ALA A 158 5.39 -12.93 36.55
C ALA A 158 4.50 -11.81 36.02
N LEU A 159 3.56 -12.21 35.17
CA LEU A 159 2.51 -11.36 34.63
C LEU A 159 1.15 -11.92 35.01
N THR A 160 0.31 -11.07 35.61
CA THR A 160 -1.12 -11.34 35.79
C THR A 160 -1.92 -10.26 35.11
N ILE A 161 -2.91 -10.64 34.29
CA ILE A 161 -3.83 -9.71 33.63
C ILE A 161 -5.26 -10.22 33.87
N THR A 162 -6.12 -9.36 34.36
CA THR A 162 -7.54 -9.63 34.53
C THR A 162 -8.33 -8.74 33.59
N ALA A 163 -9.09 -9.36 32.69
CA ALA A 163 -9.89 -8.65 31.69
C ALA A 163 -11.33 -9.16 31.66
N ILE A 164 -12.23 -8.27 31.24
CA ILE A 164 -13.66 -8.48 31.03
C ILE A 164 -13.91 -8.40 29.53
N VAL A 165 -14.63 -9.38 29.01
CA VAL A 165 -15.10 -9.44 27.61
C VAL A 165 -16.56 -9.87 27.59
N GLU A 166 -17.36 -9.28 26.71
CA GLU A 166 -18.78 -9.60 26.58
C GLU A 166 -19.08 -10.33 25.26
N LYS A 167 -20.19 -11.08 25.26
CA LYS A 167 -20.69 -11.75 24.05
C LYS A 167 -21.39 -10.72 23.17
N GLY A 168 -21.28 -10.87 21.85
CA GLY A 168 -22.01 -9.99 20.92
C GLY A 168 -23.50 -9.87 21.24
N GLU A 169 -24.15 -10.96 21.66
CA GLU A 169 -25.58 -10.98 22.03
C GLU A 169 -25.97 -10.01 23.15
N THR A 170 -25.03 -9.63 24.03
CA THR A 170 -25.27 -8.66 25.10
C THR A 170 -25.05 -7.22 24.67
N HIS A 171 -24.51 -6.97 23.47
CA HIS A 171 -24.35 -5.65 22.89
C HIS A 171 -25.64 -5.18 22.20
N GLU A 172 -26.19 -4.05 22.64
CA GLU A 172 -27.42 -3.46 22.05
C GLU A 172 -27.26 -3.14 20.55
N LYS A 173 -26.05 -2.75 20.11
CA LYS A 173 -25.77 -2.30 18.75
C LYS A 173 -25.22 -3.39 17.81
N HIS A 174 -24.61 -4.44 18.35
CA HIS A 174 -23.80 -5.38 17.55
C HIS A 174 -23.95 -6.83 18.01
N LYS A 175 -25.17 -7.37 17.92
CA LYS A 175 -25.55 -8.74 18.36
C LYS A 175 -24.74 -9.90 17.77
N ARG A 176 -23.86 -9.65 16.79
CA ARG A 176 -23.13 -10.67 16.01
C ARG A 176 -21.63 -10.73 16.29
N ASP A 177 -21.05 -9.77 17.02
CA ASP A 177 -19.60 -9.65 17.19
C ASP A 177 -19.24 -9.46 18.67
N ASP A 178 -18.34 -10.29 19.18
CA ASP A 178 -17.95 -10.34 20.60
C ASP A 178 -16.73 -9.47 20.93
N ASP A 179 -16.57 -9.11 22.21
CA ASP A 179 -15.32 -8.49 22.65
C ASP A 179 -14.23 -9.55 22.75
N ASP A 180 -13.09 -9.30 22.11
CA ASP A 180 -11.94 -10.18 22.17
C ASP A 180 -10.67 -9.41 22.58
N LEU A 181 -9.81 -10.06 23.36
CA LEU A 181 -8.51 -9.52 23.75
C LEU A 181 -7.41 -10.55 23.48
N LYS A 182 -6.38 -10.10 22.77
CA LYS A 182 -5.21 -10.89 22.38
C LYS A 182 -3.99 -10.37 23.11
N LEU A 183 -3.22 -11.31 23.67
CA LEU A 183 -1.97 -11.04 24.37
C LEU A 183 -0.78 -11.48 23.52
N ILE A 184 0.20 -10.60 23.35
CA ILE A 184 1.45 -10.88 22.67
C ILE A 184 2.60 -10.50 23.62
N ILE A 185 3.55 -11.40 23.83
CA ILE A 185 4.74 -11.13 24.67
C ILE A 185 5.96 -11.32 23.78
N ASN A 186 6.76 -10.27 23.59
CA ASN A 186 7.94 -10.26 22.71
C ASN A 186 7.67 -10.82 21.31
N GLY A 187 6.50 -10.51 20.73
CA GLY A 187 6.07 -11.00 19.42
C GLY A 187 5.43 -12.40 19.43
N GLU A 188 5.43 -13.11 20.57
CA GLU A 188 4.79 -14.41 20.72
C GLU A 188 3.34 -14.27 21.21
N ILE A 189 2.39 -14.70 20.38
CA ILE A 189 0.96 -14.72 20.72
C ILE A 189 0.71 -15.77 21.80
N GLN A 190 0.15 -15.35 22.93
CA GLN A 190 -0.28 -16.24 24.00
C GLN A 190 -1.66 -16.82 23.64
N LYS A 191 -1.68 -18.13 23.35
CA LYS A 191 -2.86 -18.84 22.85
C LYS A 191 -3.72 -19.37 23.99
N ASN A 192 -5.02 -19.47 23.76
CA ASN A 192 -5.94 -20.18 24.65
C ASN A 192 -6.15 -21.64 24.17
N ASN A 193 -7.00 -22.39 24.89
CA ASN A 193 -7.35 -23.78 24.57
C ASN A 193 -8.57 -23.92 23.63
N THR A 194 -9.03 -22.82 22.99
CA THR A 194 -10.21 -22.83 22.13
C THR A 194 -9.92 -23.34 20.71
N ALA A 195 -10.98 -23.65 19.97
CA ALA A 195 -10.88 -24.12 18.59
C ALA A 195 -10.31 -23.05 17.62
N LYS A 196 -9.79 -23.53 16.48
CA LYS A 196 -8.90 -22.83 15.53
C LYS A 196 -9.09 -21.31 15.37
N SER A 197 -10.31 -20.81 15.13
CA SER A 197 -10.56 -19.39 14.83
C SER A 197 -10.30 -18.44 16.00
N HIS A 198 -10.47 -18.89 17.25
CA HIS A 198 -10.35 -18.04 18.45
C HIS A 198 -9.08 -18.34 19.26
N LYS A 199 -8.21 -19.24 18.77
CA LYS A 199 -7.01 -19.69 19.49
C LYS A 199 -6.06 -18.56 19.85
N CYS A 200 -6.04 -17.48 19.07
CA CYS A 200 -5.16 -16.33 19.26
C CYS A 200 -5.77 -15.20 20.13
N TRP A 201 -7.03 -15.32 20.54
CA TRP A 201 -7.76 -14.35 21.35
C TRP A 201 -7.90 -14.88 22.77
N TYR A 202 -6.91 -14.61 23.63
CA TYR A 202 -6.84 -15.27 24.94
C TYR A 202 -8.11 -15.09 25.77
N TRP A 203 -8.66 -13.87 25.78
CA TRP A 203 -10.01 -13.58 26.22
C TRP A 203 -10.89 -13.48 24.98
N CYS A 204 -11.91 -14.32 24.90
CA CYS A 204 -12.83 -14.30 23.77
C CYS A 204 -14.27 -14.40 24.27
N GLY A 205 -15.07 -13.36 24.01
CA GLY A 205 -16.41 -13.21 24.56
C GLY A 205 -17.31 -14.40 24.26
N LYS A 206 -17.22 -14.96 23.04
CA LYS A 206 -18.00 -16.12 22.62
C LYS A 206 -17.66 -17.40 23.40
N THR A 207 -16.41 -17.56 23.81
CA THR A 207 -15.92 -18.80 24.46
C THR A 207 -15.88 -18.71 25.98
N ILE A 208 -15.83 -17.51 26.53
CA ILE A 208 -15.83 -17.31 27.97
C ILE A 208 -17.24 -17.55 28.53
N LYS A 209 -17.32 -18.32 29.62
CA LYS A 209 -18.56 -18.51 30.38
C LYS A 209 -18.73 -17.47 31.48
N GLU A 210 -17.62 -16.91 31.95
CA GLU A 210 -17.54 -15.95 33.05
C GLU A 210 -17.31 -14.55 32.49
N LYS A 211 -17.84 -13.52 33.17
CA LYS A 211 -17.66 -12.12 32.74
C LYS A 211 -16.20 -11.66 32.76
N SER A 212 -15.35 -12.29 33.57
CA SER A 212 -13.93 -11.95 33.70
C SER A 212 -13.07 -13.20 33.61
N LYS A 213 -11.86 -13.08 33.05
CA LYS A 213 -10.85 -14.16 33.07
C LYS A 213 -9.48 -13.62 33.39
N ILE A 214 -8.72 -14.45 34.09
CA ILE A 214 -7.37 -14.14 34.55
C ILE A 214 -6.38 -14.88 33.65
N PHE A 215 -5.45 -14.14 33.07
CA PHE A 215 -4.20 -14.67 32.57
C PHE A 215 -3.16 -14.59 33.70
N ARG A 216 -2.49 -15.70 34.00
CA ARG A 216 -1.32 -15.71 34.88
C ARG A 216 -0.23 -16.55 34.25
N LYS A 217 0.97 -15.99 34.15
CA LYS A 217 2.14 -16.73 33.68
C LYS A 217 3.35 -16.33 34.51
N ILE A 218 4.07 -17.34 34.96
CA ILE A 218 5.39 -17.22 35.59
C ILE A 218 6.40 -17.46 34.47
N PHE A 219 7.31 -16.53 34.27
CA PHE A 219 8.37 -16.60 33.27
C PHE A 219 9.50 -15.67 33.68
N GLU A 220 10.71 -15.91 33.22
CA GLU A 220 11.86 -15.02 33.47
C GLU A 220 12.13 -14.24 32.18
N LEU A 221 11.56 -13.03 32.08
CA LEU A 221 12.04 -12.08 31.07
C LEU A 221 13.33 -11.45 31.60
N PRO A 222 14.43 -11.52 30.85
CA PRO A 222 15.68 -10.92 31.26
C PRO A 222 15.58 -9.38 31.26
N PRO A 223 16.49 -8.68 31.98
CA PRO A 223 16.62 -7.24 31.91
C PRO A 223 17.05 -6.84 30.49
N ALA A 224 16.06 -6.53 29.66
CA ALA A 224 16.21 -6.18 28.25
C ALA A 224 15.00 -5.33 27.83
N LEU A 225 14.97 -4.93 26.55
CA LEU A 225 13.77 -4.34 25.97
C LEU A 225 12.72 -5.44 25.74
N ASN A 226 11.64 -5.42 26.54
CA ASN A 226 10.55 -6.37 26.43
C ASN A 226 9.22 -5.67 26.12
N TYR A 227 8.38 -6.31 25.30
CA TYR A 227 7.05 -5.83 24.94
C TYR A 227 5.97 -6.79 25.42
N ILE A 228 4.93 -6.25 26.03
CA ILE A 228 3.67 -6.93 26.33
C ILE A 228 2.57 -6.15 25.62
N GLU A 229 1.98 -6.73 24.58
CA GLU A 229 0.97 -6.08 23.75
C GLU A 229 -0.41 -6.66 24.03
N LEU A 230 -1.39 -5.78 24.17
CA LEU A 230 -2.80 -6.10 24.23
C LEU A 230 -3.50 -5.54 23.00
N TRP A 231 -4.00 -6.44 22.18
CA TRP A 231 -4.76 -6.14 20.98
C TRP A 231 -6.25 -6.39 21.24
N ALA A 232 -7.07 -5.40 20.95
CA ALA A 232 -8.50 -5.43 21.17
C ALA A 232 -9.24 -5.68 19.85
N ASP A 233 -10.31 -6.47 19.95
CA ASP A 233 -11.43 -6.48 19.02
C ASP A 233 -12.66 -5.98 19.79
N ARG A 234 -13.37 -5.00 19.24
CA ARG A 234 -14.49 -4.30 19.88
C ARG A 234 -14.07 -3.55 21.15
N THR A 235 -14.72 -3.81 22.30
CA THR A 235 -14.65 -2.98 23.51
C THR A 235 -14.26 -3.73 24.80
N PRO A 236 -13.24 -4.63 24.80
CA PRO A 236 -12.80 -5.32 26.01
C PRO A 236 -12.35 -4.31 27.08
N ALA A 237 -12.49 -4.71 28.36
CA ALA A 237 -12.10 -3.88 29.49
C ALA A 237 -11.04 -4.59 30.36
N LEU A 238 -10.08 -3.82 30.87
CA LEU A 238 -9.10 -4.30 31.84
C LEU A 238 -9.54 -3.96 33.26
N THR A 239 -9.47 -4.95 34.14
CA THR A 239 -9.69 -4.77 35.58
C THR A 239 -8.37 -4.56 36.31
N GLU A 240 -7.34 -5.33 35.94
CA GLU A 240 -6.06 -5.33 36.64
C GLU A 240 -4.93 -5.80 35.72
N ILE A 241 -3.77 -5.15 35.81
CA ILE A 241 -2.48 -5.70 35.35
C ILE A 241 -1.53 -5.70 36.54
N LYS A 242 -0.90 -6.85 36.79
CA LYS A 242 0.09 -7.03 37.84
C LYS A 242 1.39 -7.55 37.24
N LEU A 243 2.46 -6.78 37.38
CA LEU A 243 3.83 -7.17 37.04
C LEU A 243 4.57 -7.50 38.33
N GLN A 244 5.21 -8.65 38.43
CA GLN A 244 5.95 -9.06 39.63
C GLN A 244 7.40 -9.36 39.31
N GLY A 245 8.29 -8.99 40.23
CA GLY A 245 9.74 -9.08 40.00
C GLY A 245 10.28 -7.95 39.13
N VAL A 246 9.58 -6.80 39.10
CA VAL A 246 10.12 -5.59 38.50
C VAL A 246 10.97 -4.91 39.58
N GLU A 247 12.28 -5.08 39.46
CA GLU A 247 13.25 -4.60 40.43
C GLU A 247 14.50 -4.10 39.71
N THR A 248 15.24 -3.23 40.38
CA THR A 248 16.54 -2.74 39.91
C THR A 248 17.67 -3.74 40.21
N ILE A 249 17.39 -4.99 40.60
CA ILE A 249 18.44 -5.96 40.92
C ILE A 249 19.28 -6.19 39.66
N GLY A 250 20.51 -5.69 39.69
CA GLY A 250 21.41 -5.74 38.54
C GLY A 250 21.23 -4.63 37.51
N PHE A 251 20.59 -3.50 37.84
CA PHE A 251 20.65 -2.27 37.04
C PHE A 251 22.12 -1.79 37.02
N ARG A 252 22.93 -2.40 36.16
CA ARG A 252 24.10 -1.75 35.60
C ARG A 252 23.54 -0.61 34.77
N LYS A 253 24.10 0.59 34.96
CA LYS A 253 24.11 1.63 33.93
C LYS A 253 24.27 0.91 32.59
N PRO A 254 23.38 1.09 31.59
CA PRO A 254 23.38 0.27 30.39
C PRO A 254 24.83 0.07 29.97
N ASN A 255 25.30 -1.17 30.08
CA ASN A 255 26.70 -1.44 29.83
C ASN A 255 26.93 -1.05 28.36
N SER A 256 28.15 -0.66 27.96
CA SER A 256 28.43 -0.37 26.55
C SER A 256 27.84 -1.42 25.60
N GLU A 257 27.81 -2.69 26.03
CA GLU A 257 27.21 -3.83 25.32
C GLU A 257 25.69 -3.70 24.98
N ASP A 258 24.90 -2.95 25.75
CA ASP A 258 23.46 -2.71 25.49
C ASP A 258 23.23 -1.61 24.43
N ARG A 259 24.26 -0.79 24.16
CA ARG A 259 24.21 0.27 23.13
C ARG A 259 24.40 -0.28 21.72
N ILE A 260 24.82 -1.54 21.58
CA ILE A 260 24.98 -2.20 20.29
C ILE A 260 23.98 -3.34 20.12
N GLN A 261 23.23 -3.29 19.02
CA GLN A 261 22.19 -4.22 18.64
C GLN A 261 22.78 -5.61 18.42
N LYS A 262 22.27 -6.60 19.18
CA LYS A 262 22.59 -8.01 18.98
C LYS A 262 21.71 -8.62 17.89
N TYR A 263 22.32 -9.42 17.01
CA TYR A 263 21.61 -10.14 15.95
C TYR A 263 21.56 -11.63 16.26
N ASN A 264 20.34 -12.19 16.35
CA ASN A 264 20.08 -13.57 16.80
C ASN A 264 20.44 -14.68 15.78
N LYS A 265 21.16 -14.42 14.69
CA LYS A 265 21.47 -15.46 13.70
C LYS A 265 22.80 -15.27 12.98
N VAL A 266 23.56 -16.35 13.01
CA VAL A 266 24.61 -16.69 12.08
C VAL A 266 23.97 -17.05 10.74
N VAL A 267 23.98 -16.14 9.76
CA VAL A 267 23.55 -16.49 8.40
C VAL A 267 24.71 -17.20 7.71
N LYS A 268 24.60 -18.52 7.47
CA LYS A 268 25.64 -19.31 6.79
C LYS A 268 27.06 -19.20 7.41
N ASN A 269 27.19 -19.40 8.72
CA ASN A 269 28.45 -19.31 9.48
C ASN A 269 29.07 -17.91 9.64
N GLU A 270 28.33 -16.84 9.36
CA GLU A 270 28.77 -15.46 9.60
C GLU A 270 28.27 -14.93 10.95
N ASP A 271 29.17 -14.56 11.86
CA ASP A 271 28.82 -13.88 13.10
C ASP A 271 28.72 -12.36 12.89
N TYR A 272 27.52 -11.83 13.03
CA TYR A 272 27.24 -10.40 12.89
C TYR A 272 27.62 -9.60 14.14
N ASN A 273 27.90 -10.26 15.26
CA ASN A 273 28.25 -9.61 16.52
C ASN A 273 29.76 -9.70 16.82
N ARG A 274 30.55 -10.19 15.85
CA ARG A 274 31.98 -10.54 15.99
C ARG A 274 32.86 -9.44 16.54
N PHE A 275 32.55 -8.17 16.23
CA PHE A 275 33.37 -7.00 16.56
C PHE A 275 32.62 -5.97 17.40
N ASP A 276 31.59 -6.40 18.13
CA ASP A 276 30.71 -5.47 18.85
C ASP A 276 31.46 -4.58 19.83
N GLN A 277 32.43 -5.14 20.56
CA GLN A 277 33.20 -4.39 21.54
C GLN A 277 34.14 -3.38 20.85
N GLU A 278 34.84 -3.78 19.80
CA GLU A 278 35.72 -2.87 19.06
C GLU A 278 34.96 -1.73 18.39
N ILE A 279 33.72 -1.99 17.92
CA ILE A 279 32.83 -0.98 17.36
C ILE A 279 32.42 0.03 18.44
N LEU A 280 32.02 -0.47 19.63
CA LEU A 280 31.65 0.37 20.75
C LEU A 280 32.83 1.23 21.23
N ASP A 281 33.99 0.61 21.44
CA ASP A 281 35.20 1.29 21.89
C ASP A 281 35.59 2.42 20.93
N ALA A 282 35.61 2.15 19.62
CA ALA A 282 35.95 3.14 18.61
C ALA A 282 34.92 4.28 18.54
N ALA A 283 33.63 3.95 18.54
CA ALA A 283 32.57 4.96 18.53
C ALA A 283 32.62 5.84 19.78
N ASP A 284 32.85 5.25 20.95
CA ASP A 284 32.92 5.98 22.23
C ASP A 284 34.14 6.87 22.34
N GLU A 285 35.31 6.39 21.91
CA GLU A 285 36.54 7.18 21.91
C GLU A 285 36.40 8.42 21.03
N TRP A 286 35.92 8.27 19.80
CA TRP A 286 35.73 9.40 18.89
C TRP A 286 34.54 10.28 19.28
N ASN A 287 33.44 9.72 19.78
CA ASN A 287 32.34 10.51 20.34
C ASN A 287 32.86 11.40 21.48
N LYS A 288 33.64 10.85 22.41
CA LYS A 288 34.23 11.61 23.52
C LYS A 288 35.12 12.74 23.00
N GLU A 289 35.97 12.47 22.01
CA GLU A 289 36.82 13.51 21.41
C GLU A 289 35.98 14.62 20.78
N PHE A 290 35.08 14.28 19.85
CA PHE A 290 34.34 15.28 19.07
C PHE A 290 33.25 16.03 19.84
N LEU A 291 32.60 15.38 20.82
CA LEU A 291 31.63 16.05 21.69
C LEU A 291 32.29 17.02 22.67
N SER A 292 33.59 16.86 22.96
CA SER A 292 34.34 17.79 23.81
C SER A 292 34.83 19.06 23.09
N GLN A 293 34.69 19.12 21.76
CA GLN A 293 35.14 20.26 20.96
C GLN A 293 34.21 21.47 21.12
N LYS A 294 34.72 22.66 20.78
CA LYS A 294 33.94 23.91 20.77
C LYS A 294 32.69 23.86 19.86
N TYR A 295 32.76 23.05 18.79
CA TYR A 295 31.69 22.87 17.81
C TYR A 295 31.40 21.37 17.62
N PRO A 296 30.71 20.74 18.59
CA PRO A 296 30.45 19.30 18.57
C PRO A 296 29.42 18.95 17.49
N PRO A 297 29.35 17.68 17.04
CA PRO A 297 28.25 17.23 16.19
C PRO A 297 26.92 17.36 16.95
N PRO A 298 25.80 17.60 16.26
CA PRO A 298 24.49 17.76 16.90
C PRO A 298 24.00 16.47 17.58
N GLU A 299 24.45 15.31 17.09
CA GLU A 299 24.14 13.98 17.63
C GLU A 299 25.42 13.12 17.63
N PRO A 300 25.64 12.28 18.66
CA PRO A 300 26.73 11.32 18.66
C PRO A 300 26.60 10.31 17.52
N LEU A 301 27.73 9.72 17.11
CA LEU A 301 27.73 8.60 16.18
C LEU A 301 27.18 7.34 16.87
N ASP A 302 26.13 6.76 16.29
CA ASP A 302 25.56 5.50 16.74
C ASP A 302 26.44 4.31 16.31
N ALA A 303 26.91 3.53 17.29
CA ALA A 303 27.71 2.32 17.05
C ALA A 303 27.01 1.31 16.11
N ASN A 304 25.68 1.28 16.08
CA ASN A 304 24.93 0.40 15.19
C ASN A 304 25.03 0.83 13.72
N LEU A 305 25.23 2.12 13.44
CA LEU A 305 25.47 2.60 12.08
C LEU A 305 26.83 2.11 11.58
N VAL A 306 27.86 2.19 12.43
CA VAL A 306 29.20 1.65 12.16
C VAL A 306 29.12 0.14 11.90
N LYS A 307 28.40 -0.59 12.76
CA LYS A 307 28.15 -2.03 12.60
C LYS A 307 27.47 -2.35 11.25
N ALA A 308 26.48 -1.56 10.86
CA ALA A 308 25.79 -1.71 9.58
C ALA A 308 26.72 -1.47 8.39
N MET A 309 27.59 -0.45 8.47
CA MET A 309 28.59 -0.17 7.43
C MET A 309 29.58 -1.32 7.27
N ILE A 310 30.18 -1.81 8.36
CA ILE A 310 31.11 -2.96 8.32
C ILE A 310 30.45 -4.17 7.66
N TYR A 311 29.18 -4.42 7.98
CA TYR A 311 28.43 -5.50 7.35
C TYR A 311 28.25 -5.29 5.83
N ILE A 312 28.00 -4.06 5.38
CA ILE A 312 27.91 -3.74 3.96
C ILE A 312 29.25 -3.89 3.24
N GLU A 313 30.35 -3.43 3.86
CA GLU A 313 31.71 -3.45 3.30
C GLU A 313 32.25 -4.87 3.14
N SER A 314 32.29 -5.60 4.25
CA SER A 314 33.09 -6.82 4.35
C SER A 314 32.30 -8.00 4.88
N ARG A 315 31.00 -7.82 5.16
CA ARG A 315 30.17 -8.81 5.86
C ARG A 315 30.85 -9.25 7.15
N MET A 316 31.32 -8.31 7.99
CA MET A 316 32.13 -8.60 9.18
C MET A 316 33.43 -9.37 8.87
N GLY A 317 34.08 -9.05 7.76
CA GLY A 317 35.29 -9.73 7.29
C GLY A 317 35.08 -11.11 6.66
N TYR A 318 33.84 -11.58 6.48
CA TYR A 318 33.55 -12.86 5.83
C TYR A 318 33.45 -12.77 4.29
N TYR A 319 33.43 -11.56 3.72
CA TYR A 319 33.41 -11.38 2.27
C TYR A 319 34.77 -11.75 1.66
N THR A 320 34.79 -12.70 0.73
CA THR A 320 35.96 -13.00 -0.08
C THR A 320 35.81 -12.29 -1.42
N PRO A 321 36.54 -11.20 -1.65
CA PRO A 321 36.45 -10.49 -2.92
C PRO A 321 37.07 -11.32 -4.05
N PRO A 322 36.75 -11.03 -5.34
CA PRO A 322 37.38 -11.70 -6.46
C PRO A 322 38.91 -11.50 -6.46
N LYS A 323 39.62 -12.36 -7.20
CA LYS A 323 41.05 -12.20 -7.43
C LYS A 323 41.33 -10.79 -7.97
N ASP A 324 42.39 -10.15 -7.48
CA ASP A 324 42.83 -8.78 -7.81
C ASP A 324 42.03 -7.62 -7.17
N TYR A 325 41.06 -7.91 -6.32
CA TYR A 325 40.40 -6.91 -5.48
C TYR A 325 41.08 -6.81 -4.10
N TYR A 326 41.03 -5.61 -3.48
CA TYR A 326 41.56 -5.40 -2.13
C TYR A 326 40.81 -6.30 -1.12
N PRO A 327 41.54 -6.98 -0.21
CA PRO A 327 40.94 -7.93 0.70
C PRO A 327 39.98 -7.26 1.68
N ALA A 328 38.86 -7.93 1.99
CA ALA A 328 37.89 -7.45 2.97
C ALA A 328 38.30 -7.70 4.43
N TYR A 329 39.39 -8.44 4.64
CA TYR A 329 39.95 -8.77 5.94
C TYR A 329 41.48 -8.71 5.83
N PRO A 330 42.20 -8.09 6.78
CA PRO A 330 41.72 -7.57 8.06
C PRO A 330 41.00 -6.21 8.02
N ASP A 331 41.08 -5.48 6.91
CA ASP A 331 40.51 -4.13 6.79
C ASP A 331 39.00 -4.13 6.53
N ILE A 332 38.22 -4.47 7.54
CA ILE A 332 36.77 -4.70 7.43
C ILE A 332 35.93 -3.45 7.12
N MET A 333 36.48 -2.24 7.30
CA MET A 333 35.89 -0.95 6.92
C MET A 333 36.52 -0.33 5.65
N GLN A 334 37.45 -1.05 5.01
CA GLN A 334 38.11 -0.65 3.74
C GLN A 334 38.82 0.73 3.83
N VAL A 335 39.23 1.14 5.03
CA VAL A 335 39.85 2.45 5.27
C VAL A 335 41.32 2.46 4.84
N ALA A 336 41.98 1.30 4.82
CA ALA A 336 43.39 1.11 4.51
C ALA A 336 43.63 0.60 3.06
N ASP A 337 42.60 0.57 2.22
CA ASP A 337 42.79 0.40 0.78
C ASP A 337 43.63 1.55 0.24
N LYS A 338 44.84 1.24 -0.26
CA LYS A 338 45.77 2.22 -0.84
C LYS A 338 45.25 2.90 -2.10
N ARG A 339 44.10 2.45 -2.63
CA ARG A 339 43.40 3.08 -3.75
C ARG A 339 42.35 4.08 -3.26
N ASN A 340 42.00 4.05 -1.97
CA ASN A 340 41.03 4.93 -1.34
C ASN A 340 41.76 6.16 -0.74
N PRO A 341 41.28 7.39 -0.98
CA PRO A 341 41.86 8.58 -0.35
C PRO A 341 41.86 8.54 1.18
N ALA A 342 41.01 7.74 1.83
CA ALA A 342 40.85 7.70 3.28
C ALA A 342 42.18 7.55 4.05
N ILE A 343 42.97 6.51 3.74
CA ILE A 343 44.22 6.23 4.45
C ILE A 343 45.24 7.35 4.27
N HIS A 344 45.27 7.92 3.07
CA HIS A 344 46.19 8.98 2.68
C HIS A 344 45.80 10.31 3.34
N THR A 345 44.51 10.62 3.40
CA THR A 345 43.98 11.80 4.09
C THR A 345 44.29 11.74 5.58
N LEU A 346 44.07 10.59 6.23
CA LEU A 346 44.36 10.41 7.65
C LEU A 346 45.86 10.50 7.95
N ASN A 347 46.70 9.88 7.13
CA ASN A 347 48.16 9.92 7.34
C ASN A 347 48.82 11.18 6.78
N ASN A 348 48.09 12.01 6.04
CA ASN A 348 48.58 13.24 5.40
C ASN A 348 49.92 13.00 4.65
N ASP A 349 50.00 11.90 3.91
CA ASP A 349 51.25 11.41 3.30
C ASP A 349 51.61 12.06 1.95
N GLY A 350 50.85 13.08 1.55
CA GLY A 350 51.08 13.83 0.31
C GLY A 350 50.51 13.15 -0.93
N TRP A 351 49.69 12.12 -0.81
CA TRP A 351 49.00 11.52 -1.94
C TRP A 351 48.15 12.54 -2.71
N ILE A 352 48.25 12.49 -4.04
CA ILE A 352 47.52 13.37 -4.95
C ILE A 352 46.39 12.56 -5.57
N ASN A 353 45.16 13.05 -5.44
CA ASN A 353 44.01 12.41 -6.05
C ASN A 353 44.16 12.42 -7.57
N PRO A 354 44.19 11.24 -8.23
CA PRO A 354 44.42 11.17 -9.67
C PRO A 354 43.29 11.82 -10.48
N ASN A 355 42.09 11.97 -9.90
CA ASN A 355 40.94 12.56 -10.58
C ASN A 355 40.86 14.08 -10.40
N THR A 356 41.29 14.62 -9.26
CA THR A 356 41.16 16.06 -8.95
C THR A 356 42.49 16.82 -8.98
N GLY A 357 43.63 16.12 -8.92
CA GLY A 357 44.96 16.73 -8.79
C GLY A 357 45.24 17.35 -7.41
N GLU A 358 44.33 17.20 -6.45
CA GLU A 358 44.45 17.78 -5.11
C GLU A 358 45.17 16.83 -4.15
N VAL A 359 45.97 17.41 -3.25
CA VAL A 359 46.62 16.65 -2.17
C VAL A 359 45.57 16.28 -1.13
N ALA A 360 45.43 14.99 -0.84
CA ALA A 360 44.53 14.49 0.19
C ALA A 360 45.06 14.89 1.58
N ARG A 361 44.32 15.76 2.29
CA ARG A 361 44.69 16.23 3.63
C ARG A 361 43.48 16.37 4.54
N GLU A 362 43.71 16.12 5.81
CA GLU A 362 42.75 16.41 6.86
C GLU A 362 43.14 17.69 7.62
N PHE A 363 42.14 18.51 7.94
CA PHE A 363 42.34 19.74 8.69
C PHE A 363 41.36 19.82 9.86
N GLU A 364 41.85 20.31 10.99
CA GLU A 364 41.03 20.80 12.08
C GLU A 364 40.84 22.30 11.92
N TRP A 365 39.59 22.74 11.90
CA TRP A 365 39.27 24.15 11.82
C TRP A 365 39.72 24.87 13.11
N GLU A 366 40.41 26.00 12.95
CA GLU A 366 40.77 26.90 14.05
C GLU A 366 40.30 28.32 13.71
N GLU A 367 39.63 28.95 14.67
CA GLU A 367 39.12 30.32 14.53
C GLU A 367 40.26 31.29 14.21
N GLY A 368 40.11 32.07 13.14
CA GLY A 368 41.09 33.05 12.69
C GLY A 368 42.24 32.52 11.82
N LYS A 369 42.31 31.21 11.50
CA LYS A 369 43.36 30.64 10.63
C LYS A 369 42.95 30.38 9.16
N GLY A 370 41.76 30.82 8.75
CA GLY A 370 41.27 30.70 7.37
C GLY A 370 40.68 29.33 7.03
N LYS A 371 40.48 29.06 5.73
CA LYS A 371 39.78 27.85 5.21
C LYS A 371 40.46 26.53 5.57
N TYR A 372 41.77 26.54 5.80
CA TYR A 372 42.56 25.38 6.17
C TYR A 372 43.19 25.69 7.53
N GLY A 373 42.62 25.14 8.60
CA GLY A 373 43.17 25.30 9.95
C GLY A 373 44.44 24.44 10.14
N LYS A 374 44.54 23.75 11.27
CA LYS A 374 45.69 22.89 11.56
C LYS A 374 45.58 21.58 10.79
N VAL A 375 46.61 21.23 10.03
CA VAL A 375 46.70 19.90 9.38
C VAL A 375 46.76 18.84 10.47
N LEU A 376 45.85 17.86 10.41
CA LEU A 376 45.89 16.70 11.28
C LEU A 376 46.81 15.65 10.65
N ASP A 377 47.78 15.19 11.42
CA ASP A 377 48.73 14.16 11.01
C ASP A 377 48.86 13.15 12.15
N TYR A 378 48.39 11.93 11.89
CA TYR A 378 48.45 10.82 12.83
C TYR A 378 49.80 10.09 12.80
N LYS A 379 50.82 10.65 12.15
CA LYS A 379 52.21 10.15 12.07
C LYS A 379 52.30 8.73 11.54
N GLY A 380 51.52 8.44 10.49
CA GLY A 380 51.47 7.09 9.90
C GLY A 380 50.76 6.04 10.75
N LYS A 381 50.07 6.42 11.85
CA LYS A 381 49.36 5.45 12.70
C LYS A 381 48.09 4.90 12.06
N ALA A 382 47.49 5.60 11.09
CA ALA A 382 46.31 5.09 10.41
C ALA A 382 46.67 3.87 9.56
N ASN A 383 46.01 2.75 9.83
CA ASN A 383 46.21 1.47 9.15
C ASN A 383 44.95 0.59 9.27
N GLY A 384 44.96 -0.56 8.60
CA GLY A 384 43.89 -1.57 8.64
C GLY A 384 44.43 -2.97 8.84
N ASP A 385 45.60 -3.09 9.49
CA ASP A 385 46.35 -4.34 9.59
C ASP A 385 45.66 -5.37 10.51
N LYS A 386 44.76 -4.91 11.38
CA LYS A 386 43.80 -5.77 12.10
C LYS A 386 42.41 -5.13 12.13
N PRO A 387 41.36 -5.93 12.40
CA PRO A 387 39.98 -5.44 12.45
C PRO A 387 39.78 -4.25 13.40
N LYS A 388 40.41 -4.27 14.59
CA LYS A 388 40.31 -3.18 15.56
C LYS A 388 40.81 -1.86 14.99
N GLU A 389 41.98 -1.87 14.35
CA GLU A 389 42.58 -0.70 13.71
C GLU A 389 41.74 -0.21 12.53
N SER A 390 41.23 -1.15 11.70
CA SER A 390 40.29 -0.84 10.60
C SER A 390 39.02 -0.15 11.11
N ILE A 391 38.42 -0.65 12.19
CA ILE A 391 37.23 -0.04 12.82
C ILE A 391 37.58 1.34 13.38
N TYR A 392 38.66 1.45 14.15
CA TYR A 392 39.07 2.69 14.80
C TYR A 392 39.29 3.83 13.79
N TRP A 393 40.06 3.56 12.73
CA TRP A 393 40.34 4.56 11.70
C TRP A 393 39.17 4.74 10.72
N GLY A 394 38.36 3.71 10.49
CA GLY A 394 37.12 3.81 9.72
C GLY A 394 36.09 4.73 10.40
N VAL A 395 35.91 4.61 11.72
CA VAL A 395 35.09 5.55 12.50
C VAL A 395 35.64 6.97 12.41
N ARG A 396 36.97 7.15 12.52
CA ARG A 396 37.58 8.47 12.36
C ARG A 396 37.32 9.08 10.99
N TRP A 397 37.44 8.27 9.94
CA TRP A 397 37.15 8.68 8.58
C TRP A 397 35.68 9.07 8.40
N LEU A 398 34.76 8.38 9.07
CA LEU A 398 33.35 8.76 9.04
C LEU A 398 33.11 10.13 9.70
N TYR A 399 33.78 10.46 10.80
CA TYR A 399 33.76 11.82 11.37
C TYR A 399 34.31 12.86 10.40
N HIS A 400 35.43 12.56 9.73
CA HIS A 400 35.97 13.44 8.69
C HIS A 400 34.92 13.72 7.62
N LYS A 401 34.18 12.70 7.17
CA LYS A 401 33.11 12.85 6.18
C LYS A 401 31.89 13.60 6.71
N ALA A 402 31.62 13.53 8.00
CA ALA A 402 30.58 14.31 8.64
C ALA A 402 30.95 15.79 8.80
N GLN A 403 32.25 16.15 8.78
CA GLN A 403 32.68 17.53 8.85
C GLN A 403 32.62 18.22 7.47
N GLY A 404 32.07 19.43 7.45
CA GLY A 404 32.10 20.32 6.29
C GLY A 404 32.60 21.71 6.66
N ILE A 405 33.08 22.44 5.67
CA ILE A 405 33.45 23.86 5.78
C ILE A 405 32.64 24.63 4.76
N THR A 406 31.94 25.69 5.18
CA THR A 406 31.18 26.57 4.29
C THR A 406 32.13 27.45 3.46
N ASN A 407 31.60 28.14 2.45
CA ASN A 407 32.40 29.09 1.66
C ASN A 407 32.98 30.23 2.51
N ASN A 408 32.33 30.57 3.62
CA ASN A 408 32.78 31.59 4.57
C ASN A 408 33.81 31.05 5.57
N GLY A 409 34.21 29.78 5.42
CA GLY A 409 35.17 29.13 6.29
C GLY A 409 34.57 28.65 7.61
N GLU A 410 33.26 28.64 7.78
CA GLU A 410 32.63 28.13 9.01
C GLU A 410 32.51 26.61 8.97
N ARG A 411 32.81 25.96 10.09
CA ARG A 411 32.61 24.53 10.23
C ARG A 411 31.13 24.20 10.39
N TYR A 412 30.66 23.16 9.72
CA TYR A 412 29.35 22.57 9.93
C TYR A 412 29.42 21.05 9.99
N TRP A 413 28.36 20.43 10.48
CA TRP A 413 28.20 18.98 10.53
C TRP A 413 27.14 18.55 9.53
N ARG A 414 27.52 17.65 8.63
CA ARG A 414 26.59 16.91 7.78
C ARG A 414 25.84 15.89 8.63
N PRO A 415 24.57 15.60 8.31
CA PRO A 415 23.88 14.44 8.85
C PRO A 415 24.66 13.14 8.61
N TRP A 416 24.54 12.18 9.52
CA TRP A 416 25.26 10.91 9.43
C TRP A 416 24.98 10.14 8.13
N ASN A 417 23.77 10.22 7.57
CA ASN A 417 23.44 9.56 6.32
C ASN A 417 24.21 10.15 5.12
N GLU A 418 24.45 11.46 5.12
CA GLU A 418 25.29 12.11 4.11
C GLU A 418 26.78 11.76 4.31
N ALA A 419 27.24 11.65 5.56
CA ALA A 419 28.60 11.19 5.85
C ALA A 419 28.82 9.75 5.32
N VAL A 420 27.86 8.85 5.54
CA VAL A 420 27.86 7.48 5.02
C VAL A 420 27.83 7.47 3.48
N ARG A 421 26.99 8.32 2.86
CA ARG A 421 26.95 8.49 1.40
C ARG A 421 28.32 8.82 0.81
N ASN A 422 29.11 9.62 1.53
CA ASN A 422 30.41 10.13 1.09
C ASN A 422 31.60 9.28 1.57
N TYR A 423 31.36 8.17 2.26
CA TYR A 423 32.41 7.38 2.93
C TYR A 423 33.45 6.80 1.96
N ASN A 424 33.03 6.06 0.93
CA ASN A 424 33.93 5.43 -0.06
C ASN A 424 34.08 6.21 -1.37
N SER A 425 33.17 7.14 -1.64
CA SER A 425 33.14 7.95 -2.85
C SER A 425 32.13 9.07 -2.63
N GLU A 426 32.37 10.25 -3.20
CA GLU A 426 31.42 11.36 -3.09
C GLU A 426 30.07 10.97 -3.72
N GLY A 427 28.99 11.04 -2.93
CA GLY A 427 27.63 10.91 -3.44
C GLY A 427 27.08 9.48 -3.65
N ASN A 428 27.60 8.43 -3.01
CA ASN A 428 27.10 7.06 -3.21
C ASN A 428 25.77 6.77 -2.48
N VAL A 429 24.66 7.24 -3.07
CA VAL A 429 23.30 7.07 -2.54
C VAL A 429 22.92 5.58 -2.38
N LYS A 430 23.43 4.71 -3.26
CA LYS A 430 23.16 3.27 -3.18
C LYS A 430 23.80 2.66 -1.94
N TYR A 431 25.03 3.05 -1.62
CA TYR A 431 25.74 2.60 -0.43
C TYR A 431 25.04 3.08 0.84
N GLU A 432 24.73 4.38 0.94
CA GLU A 432 23.94 4.98 2.03
C GLU A 432 22.66 4.18 2.28
N LYS A 433 21.84 3.99 1.24
CA LYS A 433 20.57 3.27 1.36
C LYS A 433 20.77 1.85 1.88
N ASN A 434 21.82 1.15 1.43
CA ASN A 434 22.10 -0.21 1.90
C ASN A 434 22.52 -0.23 3.37
N ALA A 435 23.41 0.67 3.79
CA ALA A 435 23.83 0.80 5.18
C ALA A 435 22.64 1.14 6.08
N TYR A 436 21.80 2.10 5.70
CA TYR A 436 20.62 2.50 6.47
C TYR A 436 19.54 1.41 6.51
N ASN A 437 19.35 0.64 5.43
CA ASN A 437 18.47 -0.53 5.49
C ASN A 437 18.97 -1.57 6.52
N VAL A 438 20.28 -1.76 6.66
CA VAL A 438 20.82 -2.67 7.67
C VAL A 438 20.72 -2.06 9.07
N TYR A 439 21.02 -0.77 9.21
CA TYR A 439 20.95 -0.02 10.46
C TYR A 439 19.51 0.04 11.03
N GLU A 440 18.53 0.42 10.21
CA GLU A 440 17.13 0.57 10.61
C GLU A 440 16.39 -0.77 10.58
N ASP A 441 16.41 -1.46 9.44
CA ASP A 441 15.62 -2.67 9.23
C ASP A 441 16.31 -3.95 9.69
N GLY A 442 17.61 -3.94 9.96
CA GLY A 442 18.40 -5.16 10.20
C GLY A 442 18.43 -6.11 9.01
N VAL A 443 18.15 -5.62 7.79
CA VAL A 443 17.99 -6.46 6.59
C VAL A 443 18.85 -5.91 5.45
N ASP A 444 19.71 -6.77 4.90
CA ASP A 444 20.43 -6.50 3.65
C ASP A 444 19.51 -6.70 2.44
N LYS A 445 18.98 -5.60 1.90
CA LYS A 445 18.11 -5.63 0.71
C LYS A 445 18.88 -5.89 -0.59
N ARG A 446 20.23 -5.95 -0.59
CA ARG A 446 21.02 -6.32 -1.79
C ARG A 446 20.78 -7.77 -2.18
N LYS A 447 20.51 -8.64 -1.19
CA LYS A 447 19.89 -9.93 -1.46
C LYS A 447 18.47 -9.63 -1.90
N LYS A 448 18.25 -9.51 -3.21
CA LYS A 448 16.91 -9.53 -3.80
C LYS A 448 16.14 -10.58 -3.00
N PRO A 449 15.03 -10.24 -2.31
CA PRO A 449 14.15 -11.30 -1.87
C PRO A 449 13.89 -12.07 -3.15
N TRP A 450 14.22 -13.35 -3.15
CA TRP A 450 13.77 -14.25 -4.18
C TRP A 450 12.25 -14.11 -4.06
N ILE A 451 11.67 -13.20 -4.84
CA ILE A 451 10.24 -13.17 -5.10
C ILE A 451 10.08 -14.57 -5.67
N LYS A 452 9.62 -15.48 -4.81
CA LYS A 452 9.47 -16.88 -5.15
C LYS A 452 8.74 -16.82 -6.47
N LEU A 453 9.32 -17.39 -7.52
CA LEU A 453 8.73 -17.42 -8.86
C LEU A 453 7.22 -17.76 -8.79
N TRP A 454 6.86 -18.56 -7.77
CA TRP A 454 5.51 -18.84 -7.28
C TRP A 454 4.56 -17.66 -7.02
N ILE A 455 4.98 -16.47 -6.58
CA ILE A 455 4.08 -15.31 -6.41
C ILE A 455 3.74 -14.70 -7.77
N SER A 456 4.72 -14.63 -8.68
CA SER A 456 4.47 -14.25 -10.07
C SER A 456 3.60 -15.30 -10.77
N ILE A 457 3.88 -16.59 -10.57
CA ILE A 457 3.07 -17.70 -11.08
C ILE A 457 1.66 -17.71 -10.48
N LEU A 458 1.48 -17.41 -9.19
CA LEU A 458 0.16 -17.30 -8.55
C LEU A 458 -0.60 -16.03 -8.98
N ALA A 459 0.09 -14.93 -9.27
CA ALA A 459 -0.52 -13.76 -9.89
C ALA A 459 -0.95 -14.08 -11.34
N PHE A 460 -0.11 -14.78 -12.12
CA PHE A 460 -0.46 -15.23 -13.46
C PHE A 460 -1.56 -16.30 -13.48
N LEU A 461 -1.58 -17.24 -12.53
CA LEU A 461 -2.65 -18.22 -12.32
C LEU A 461 -3.94 -17.57 -11.81
N GLY A 462 -3.84 -16.57 -10.92
CA GLY A 462 -4.99 -15.78 -10.48
C GLY A 462 -5.60 -14.96 -11.61
N ILE A 463 -4.78 -14.40 -12.49
CA ILE A 463 -5.21 -13.68 -13.70
C ILE A 463 -5.78 -14.65 -14.75
N SER A 464 -5.26 -15.87 -14.87
CA SER A 464 -5.80 -16.86 -15.82
C SER A 464 -7.04 -17.59 -15.30
N ILE A 465 -7.23 -17.75 -13.99
CA ILE A 465 -8.49 -18.25 -13.41
C ILE A 465 -9.57 -17.16 -13.42
N ALA A 466 -9.23 -15.90 -13.11
CA ALA A 466 -10.15 -14.78 -13.27
C ALA A 466 -10.45 -14.51 -14.76
N GLY A 467 -9.47 -14.66 -15.63
CA GLY A 467 -9.61 -14.54 -17.08
C GLY A 467 -10.38 -15.70 -17.72
N ALA A 468 -10.30 -16.92 -17.17
CA ALA A 468 -11.14 -18.05 -17.59
C ALA A 468 -12.58 -17.93 -17.05
N ALA A 469 -12.78 -17.40 -15.84
CA ALA A 469 -14.11 -17.14 -15.28
C ALA A 469 -14.82 -15.93 -15.93
N LEU A 470 -14.06 -14.91 -16.34
CA LEU A 470 -14.54 -13.80 -17.16
C LEU A 470 -14.72 -14.24 -18.62
N GLY A 471 -13.79 -15.02 -19.18
CA GLY A 471 -13.87 -15.56 -20.54
C GLY A 471 -15.04 -16.50 -20.74
N ALA A 472 -15.37 -17.34 -19.75
CA ALA A 472 -16.55 -18.20 -19.78
C ALA A 472 -17.87 -17.42 -19.63
N ASN A 473 -17.89 -16.30 -18.89
CA ASN A 473 -19.06 -15.39 -18.84
C ASN A 473 -19.21 -14.52 -20.09
N ILE A 474 -18.09 -14.15 -20.74
CA ILE A 474 -18.11 -13.35 -21.97
C ILE A 474 -18.50 -14.23 -23.17
N TYR A 475 -18.11 -15.51 -23.19
CA TYR A 475 -18.58 -16.46 -24.22
C TYR A 475 -20.04 -16.89 -24.04
N SER A 476 -20.61 -16.82 -22.83
CA SER A 476 -22.03 -17.10 -22.59
C SER A 476 -22.93 -15.87 -22.77
N ASN A 477 -22.36 -14.67 -22.90
CA ASN A 477 -23.08 -13.41 -23.10
C ASN A 477 -22.89 -12.90 -24.52
N GLN A 478 -23.61 -13.49 -25.47
CA GLN A 478 -24.05 -12.71 -26.63
C GLN A 478 -24.88 -11.51 -26.12
N GLY A 479 -24.52 -10.29 -26.52
CA GLY A 479 -25.46 -9.16 -26.55
C GLY A 479 -25.59 -8.24 -25.33
N ILE A 480 -24.51 -7.86 -24.63
CA ILE A 480 -24.59 -6.63 -23.79
C ILE A 480 -24.56 -5.43 -24.73
N ALA A 481 -25.76 -4.97 -25.08
CA ALA A 481 -25.99 -3.74 -25.81
C ALA A 481 -26.68 -2.71 -24.90
N TRP A 482 -26.34 -1.43 -25.05
CA TRP A 482 -27.00 -0.34 -24.33
C TRP A 482 -27.10 0.93 -25.18
N LEU A 483 -28.04 1.79 -24.81
CA LEU A 483 -28.25 3.07 -25.45
C LEU A 483 -27.57 4.19 -24.65
N SER A 484 -26.95 5.13 -25.35
CA SER A 484 -26.42 6.37 -24.77
C SER A 484 -26.83 7.57 -25.62
N PHE A 485 -26.97 8.73 -24.97
CA PHE A 485 -27.13 10.01 -25.65
C PHE A 485 -25.82 10.77 -25.54
N GLU A 486 -25.29 11.21 -26.67
CA GLU A 486 -24.05 11.97 -26.75
C GLU A 486 -24.35 13.38 -27.29
N GLU A 487 -23.78 14.41 -26.67
CA GLU A 487 -23.85 15.77 -27.19
C GLU A 487 -23.05 15.87 -28.48
N SER A 488 -23.63 16.47 -29.52
CA SER A 488 -22.96 16.61 -30.82
C SER A 488 -22.24 17.96 -30.92
N ASN A 489 -21.08 17.96 -31.57
CA ASN A 489 -20.39 19.19 -31.97
C ASN A 489 -20.78 19.66 -33.38
N GLU A 490 -21.68 18.93 -34.06
CA GLU A 490 -22.18 19.32 -35.38
C GLU A 490 -23.16 20.49 -35.26
N PHE A 491 -23.10 21.42 -36.22
CA PHE A 491 -23.99 22.57 -36.28
C PHE A 491 -25.45 22.10 -36.36
N ASP A 492 -26.31 22.67 -35.51
CA ASP A 492 -27.74 22.36 -35.35
C ASP A 492 -28.11 20.95 -34.84
N VAL A 493 -27.17 20.11 -34.40
CA VAL A 493 -27.46 18.81 -33.76
C VAL A 493 -27.41 18.96 -32.24
N GLU A 494 -28.54 18.74 -31.56
CA GLU A 494 -28.63 18.78 -30.10
C GLU A 494 -27.96 17.57 -29.45
N TYR A 495 -28.29 16.36 -29.94
CA TYR A 495 -27.71 15.12 -29.44
C TYR A 495 -27.81 13.98 -30.47
N VAL A 496 -27.01 12.94 -30.24
CA VAL A 496 -26.99 11.68 -30.99
C VAL A 496 -27.36 10.52 -30.07
N LEU A 497 -28.39 9.75 -30.42
CA LEU A 497 -28.69 8.47 -29.78
C LEU A 497 -27.78 7.40 -30.38
N THR A 498 -27.05 6.68 -29.52
CA THR A 498 -26.03 5.70 -29.90
C THR A 498 -26.34 4.33 -29.30
N LEU A 499 -26.28 3.30 -30.13
CA LEU A 499 -26.32 1.89 -29.76
C LEU A 499 -24.88 1.39 -29.54
N ASN A 500 -24.57 1.02 -28.31
CA ASN A 500 -23.26 0.49 -27.91
C ASN A 500 -23.36 -1.02 -27.77
N ILE A 501 -22.44 -1.77 -28.38
CA ILE A 501 -22.45 -3.25 -28.36
C ILE A 501 -21.06 -3.74 -27.97
N ILE A 502 -21.00 -4.60 -26.93
CA ILE A 502 -19.76 -5.29 -26.56
C ILE A 502 -19.56 -6.51 -27.45
N ARG A 503 -18.42 -6.56 -28.15
CA ARG A 503 -17.95 -7.72 -28.91
C ARG A 503 -16.52 -8.08 -28.48
N GLY A 504 -16.38 -9.20 -27.77
CA GLY A 504 -15.10 -9.60 -27.17
C GLY A 504 -14.63 -8.61 -26.10
N LEU A 505 -13.49 -7.95 -26.34
CA LEU A 505 -12.92 -6.92 -25.45
C LEU A 505 -13.14 -5.48 -25.95
N ARG A 506 -13.89 -5.29 -27.04
CA ARG A 506 -14.14 -3.98 -27.64
C ARG A 506 -15.60 -3.59 -27.52
N THR A 507 -15.84 -2.30 -27.34
CA THR A 507 -17.16 -1.68 -27.46
C THR A 507 -17.23 -1.01 -28.82
N ASN A 508 -18.22 -1.38 -29.63
CA ASN A 508 -18.53 -0.71 -30.87
C ASN A 508 -19.74 0.22 -30.66
N GLN A 509 -19.72 1.39 -31.28
CA GLN A 509 -20.77 2.39 -31.18
C GLN A 509 -21.42 2.58 -32.55
N TYR A 510 -22.75 2.59 -32.60
CA TYR A 510 -23.54 2.74 -33.81
C TYR A 510 -24.54 3.87 -33.61
N GLU A 511 -24.51 4.85 -34.49
CA GLU A 511 -25.50 5.93 -34.47
C GLU A 511 -26.89 5.37 -34.79
N VAL A 512 -27.87 5.69 -33.94
CA VAL A 512 -29.28 5.36 -34.14
C VAL A 512 -30.01 6.54 -34.77
N SER A 513 -29.93 7.72 -34.14
CA SER A 513 -30.64 8.90 -34.61
C SER A 513 -30.00 10.21 -34.15
N LYS A 514 -30.08 11.27 -34.95
CA LYS A 514 -29.67 12.64 -34.58
C LYS A 514 -30.89 13.54 -34.35
N ARG A 515 -30.91 14.27 -33.23
CA ARG A 515 -31.92 15.31 -32.96
C ARG A 515 -31.38 16.66 -33.39
N PHE A 516 -32.11 17.37 -34.24
CA PHE A 516 -31.76 18.74 -34.65
C PHE A 516 -32.56 19.78 -33.87
N GLY A 517 -31.91 20.90 -33.51
CA GLY A 517 -32.52 21.93 -32.66
C GLY A 517 -33.71 22.67 -33.27
N TRP A 518 -33.86 22.62 -34.59
CA TRP A 518 -34.99 23.20 -35.31
C TRP A 518 -36.17 22.23 -35.51
N GLY A 519 -36.16 21.04 -34.90
CA GLY A 519 -37.28 20.09 -35.05
C GLY A 519 -37.17 19.16 -36.26
N GLY A 520 -36.03 19.15 -36.95
CA GLY A 520 -35.92 18.67 -38.33
C GLY A 520 -35.95 17.18 -38.61
N ASN A 521 -35.74 16.35 -37.60
CA ASN A 521 -35.76 14.90 -37.75
C ASN A 521 -36.92 14.33 -36.93
N ARG A 522 -38.00 13.94 -37.63
CA ARG A 522 -39.17 13.31 -37.03
C ARG A 522 -38.90 11.87 -36.57
N ASN A 523 -37.79 11.27 -36.99
CA ASN A 523 -37.41 9.93 -36.52
C ASN A 523 -36.47 9.98 -35.32
N ALA A 524 -36.10 11.17 -34.82
CA ALA A 524 -35.21 11.27 -33.67
C ALA A 524 -35.94 10.87 -32.38
N ILE A 525 -35.44 9.84 -31.70
CA ILE A 525 -35.99 9.40 -30.42
C ILE A 525 -35.63 10.42 -29.33
N LEU A 526 -36.62 10.84 -28.55
CA LEU A 526 -36.46 11.80 -27.46
C LEU A 526 -35.75 11.20 -26.24
N LYS A 527 -34.90 12.00 -25.58
CA LYS A 527 -34.17 11.57 -24.38
C LYS A 527 -35.11 11.25 -23.22
N GLU A 528 -36.23 11.95 -23.16
CA GLU A 528 -37.31 11.83 -22.18
C GLU A 528 -38.26 10.64 -22.44
N SER A 529 -38.25 10.06 -23.65
CA SER A 529 -39.15 8.95 -24.03
C SER A 529 -38.78 7.58 -23.43
N ASN A 530 -37.69 7.49 -22.65
CA ASN A 530 -37.14 6.25 -22.11
C ASN A 530 -36.93 5.18 -23.21
N PRO A 531 -35.97 5.38 -24.12
CA PRO A 531 -35.79 4.50 -25.25
C PRO A 531 -35.54 3.05 -24.80
N TYR A 532 -36.19 2.14 -25.50
CA TYR A 532 -36.16 0.72 -25.23
C TYR A 532 -35.28 -0.02 -26.24
N LEU A 533 -34.49 -0.97 -25.73
CA LEU A 533 -33.66 -1.85 -26.53
C LEU A 533 -34.18 -3.28 -26.43
N GLY A 534 -34.54 -3.88 -27.57
CA GLY A 534 -35.03 -5.24 -27.64
C GLY A 534 -34.28 -6.11 -28.64
N PHE A 535 -34.14 -7.39 -28.35
CA PHE A 535 -33.68 -8.38 -29.32
C PHE A 535 -34.89 -9.16 -29.85
N ARG A 536 -34.99 -9.33 -31.18
CA ARG A 536 -36.14 -9.96 -31.86
C ARG A 536 -35.67 -10.84 -33.02
N ASN A 537 -36.20 -12.03 -33.19
CA ASN A 537 -35.90 -12.87 -34.36
C ASN A 537 -36.83 -12.50 -35.54
N LEU A 538 -36.62 -11.31 -36.12
CA LEU A 538 -37.49 -10.81 -37.20
C LEU A 538 -37.26 -11.55 -38.54
N PHE A 539 -36.13 -12.24 -38.70
CA PHE A 539 -35.70 -12.83 -39.99
C PHE A 539 -35.69 -14.37 -40.01
N GLY A 540 -36.17 -15.03 -38.94
CA GLY A 540 -36.42 -16.48 -38.90
C GLY A 540 -35.20 -17.42 -38.94
N ARG A 541 -33.95 -16.94 -38.78
CA ARG A 541 -32.71 -17.75 -38.88
C ARG A 541 -31.88 -17.86 -37.60
N GLY A 542 -32.37 -17.38 -36.46
CA GLY A 542 -31.57 -17.30 -35.23
C GLY A 542 -30.56 -16.14 -35.21
N GLU A 543 -30.40 -15.41 -36.33
CA GLU A 543 -29.83 -14.07 -36.37
C GLU A 543 -30.87 -13.10 -35.75
N GLY A 544 -30.59 -12.61 -34.54
CA GLY A 544 -31.42 -11.63 -33.88
C GLY A 544 -31.29 -10.25 -34.53
N ALA A 545 -32.41 -9.54 -34.67
CA ALA A 545 -32.43 -8.11 -34.87
C ALA A 545 -32.35 -7.38 -33.53
N ILE A 546 -31.59 -6.30 -33.48
CA ILE A 546 -31.61 -5.33 -32.38
C ILE A 546 -32.61 -4.24 -32.76
N VAL A 547 -33.66 -4.10 -31.96
CA VAL A 547 -34.71 -3.10 -32.15
C VAL A 547 -34.52 -1.99 -31.12
N VAL A 548 -34.37 -0.76 -31.59
CA VAL A 548 -34.34 0.43 -30.74
C VAL A 548 -35.65 1.17 -30.92
N SER A 549 -36.42 1.29 -29.83
CA SER A 549 -37.74 1.92 -29.82
C SER A 549 -37.77 3.16 -28.93
N GLY A 550 -38.59 4.15 -29.26
CA GLY A 550 -38.87 5.30 -28.39
C GLY A 550 -39.93 6.19 -29.01
N GLU A 551 -40.09 7.40 -28.50
CA GLU A 551 -41.07 8.38 -28.99
C GLU A 551 -40.38 9.57 -29.67
N ASP A 552 -40.98 10.12 -30.72
CA ASP A 552 -40.55 11.36 -31.37
C ASP A 552 -41.22 12.62 -30.76
N ILE A 553 -41.02 13.78 -31.40
CA ILE A 553 -41.58 15.06 -30.95
C ILE A 553 -43.12 15.17 -31.13
N GLY A 554 -43.72 14.26 -31.88
CA GLY A 554 -45.16 14.17 -32.08
C GLY A 554 -45.83 13.08 -31.26
N ASP A 555 -45.12 12.52 -30.26
CA ASP A 555 -45.53 11.35 -29.48
C ASP A 555 -45.75 10.10 -30.34
N ASN A 556 -45.18 10.04 -31.55
CA ASN A 556 -45.22 8.86 -32.40
C ASN A 556 -44.19 7.82 -31.93
N VAL A 557 -44.53 6.55 -32.05
CA VAL A 557 -43.62 5.44 -31.81
C VAL A 557 -42.62 5.33 -32.97
N VAL A 558 -41.34 5.47 -32.67
CA VAL A 558 -40.24 5.27 -33.61
C VAL A 558 -39.53 3.95 -33.34
N ARG A 559 -39.25 3.16 -34.38
CA ARG A 559 -38.49 1.90 -34.27
C ARG A 559 -37.40 1.77 -35.32
N TYR A 560 -36.16 1.69 -34.85
CA TYR A 560 -34.98 1.35 -35.65
C TYR A 560 -34.70 -0.15 -35.56
N ILE A 561 -34.28 -0.75 -36.66
CA ILE A 561 -33.93 -2.18 -36.72
C ILE A 561 -32.47 -2.30 -37.18
N PHE A 562 -31.64 -2.94 -36.36
CA PHE A 562 -30.29 -3.33 -36.73
C PHE A 562 -30.23 -4.84 -36.94
N LYS A 563 -29.82 -5.28 -38.12
CA LYS A 563 -29.55 -6.69 -38.38
C LYS A 563 -28.17 -7.06 -37.86
N GLU A 564 -28.08 -8.10 -37.05
CA GLU A 564 -26.80 -8.64 -36.62
C GLU A 564 -26.09 -9.38 -37.78
N ASN A 565 -25.05 -8.80 -38.35
CA ASN A 565 -24.11 -9.50 -39.22
C ASN A 565 -22.82 -9.89 -38.44
N ASP A 566 -22.06 -10.85 -38.98
CA ASP A 566 -20.84 -11.43 -38.37
C ASP A 566 -19.80 -10.38 -37.92
N TYR A 567 -19.79 -9.21 -38.54
CA TYR A 567 -18.77 -8.17 -38.31
C TYR A 567 -19.33 -6.88 -37.71
N THR A 568 -20.46 -6.37 -38.21
CA THR A 568 -21.09 -5.13 -37.75
C THR A 568 -22.62 -5.21 -37.90
N PRO A 569 -23.41 -4.84 -36.87
CA PRO A 569 -24.82 -4.57 -37.04
C PRO A 569 -25.04 -3.53 -38.14
N GLU A 570 -26.00 -3.81 -39.01
CA GLU A 570 -26.35 -2.98 -40.16
C GLU A 570 -27.74 -2.41 -39.95
N LEU A 571 -27.91 -1.11 -40.12
CA LEU A 571 -29.21 -0.46 -40.03
C LEU A 571 -30.08 -0.91 -41.22
N VAL A 572 -31.28 -1.39 -40.92
CA VAL A 572 -32.27 -1.77 -41.93
C VAL A 572 -33.10 -0.54 -42.28
N TYR A 573 -32.82 0.02 -43.45
CA TYR A 573 -33.58 1.15 -43.99
C TYR A 573 -34.92 0.72 -44.57
N ILE A 574 -35.90 1.60 -44.44
CA ILE A 574 -37.26 1.43 -44.90
C ILE A 574 -37.46 2.29 -46.14
N LYS A 575 -37.86 1.69 -47.25
CA LYS A 575 -38.35 2.45 -48.40
C LYS A 575 -39.73 3.02 -48.06
N GLY A 576 -39.95 4.29 -48.34
CA GLY A 576 -41.19 5.04 -48.16
C GLY A 576 -42.07 5.03 -49.40
N GLU A 577 -43.10 5.89 -49.43
CA GLU A 577 -44.18 5.88 -50.43
C GLU A 577 -43.69 6.05 -51.86
N TYR A 578 -42.62 6.82 -52.04
CA TYR A 578 -42.14 7.23 -53.34
C TYR A 578 -40.95 6.39 -53.86
N GLY A 579 -40.74 5.20 -53.29
CA GLY A 579 -39.72 4.22 -53.72
C GLY A 579 -38.30 4.61 -53.32
N ASP A 580 -37.29 4.29 -54.15
CA ASP A 580 -35.85 4.46 -53.83
C ASP A 580 -35.42 5.91 -53.51
N LYS A 581 -36.27 6.90 -53.79
CA LYS A 581 -36.02 8.31 -53.49
C LYS A 581 -36.45 8.73 -52.09
N ASP A 582 -37.17 7.86 -51.40
CA ASP A 582 -37.78 8.09 -50.10
C ASP A 582 -37.34 6.94 -49.19
N ILE A 583 -36.21 7.12 -48.51
CA ILE A 583 -35.62 6.09 -47.65
C ILE A 583 -35.63 6.62 -46.22
N GLU A 584 -36.45 5.98 -45.39
CA GLU A 584 -36.59 6.28 -43.98
C GLU A 584 -35.71 5.33 -43.14
N PRO A 585 -35.05 5.82 -42.10
CA PRO A 585 -34.17 5.00 -41.26
C PRO A 585 -34.94 4.22 -40.16
N ALA A 586 -36.23 4.50 -39.95
CA ALA A 586 -37.05 3.91 -38.89
C ALA A 586 -38.54 3.90 -39.23
N PHE A 587 -39.28 2.96 -38.64
CA PHE A 587 -40.74 2.97 -38.66
C PHE A 587 -41.23 4.07 -37.73
N ASN A 588 -42.23 4.84 -38.14
CA ASN A 588 -42.71 6.00 -37.38
C ASN A 588 -44.23 6.17 -37.56
N GLY A 589 -44.99 6.11 -36.46
CA GLY A 589 -46.41 6.43 -36.44
C GLY A 589 -46.99 6.42 -35.03
N ASP A 590 -48.25 6.87 -34.88
CA ASP A 590 -48.99 6.93 -33.60
C ASP A 590 -48.87 5.62 -32.78
N TRP A 591 -48.72 4.49 -33.48
CA TRP A 591 -48.46 3.18 -32.91
C TRP A 591 -47.74 2.33 -33.95
N VAL A 592 -46.70 1.60 -33.54
CA VAL A 592 -45.97 0.63 -34.38
C VAL A 592 -45.76 -0.64 -33.55
N GLU A 593 -46.09 -1.82 -34.08
CA GLU A 593 -45.84 -3.12 -33.46
C GLU A 593 -45.23 -4.10 -34.46
N PHE A 594 -44.38 -5.02 -33.98
CA PHE A 594 -43.89 -6.17 -34.74
C PHE A 594 -44.51 -7.42 -34.10
N VAL A 595 -45.44 -8.05 -34.79
CA VAL A 595 -46.25 -9.15 -34.26
C VAL A 595 -46.42 -10.20 -35.35
N ASP A 596 -46.42 -11.48 -34.97
CA ASP A 596 -46.81 -12.60 -35.83
C ASP A 596 -48.33 -12.79 -35.69
N ILE A 597 -49.07 -12.29 -36.68
CA ILE A 597 -50.54 -12.15 -36.63
C ILE A 597 -51.23 -13.50 -36.86
N ASP A 598 -50.67 -14.36 -37.71
CA ASP A 598 -51.29 -15.63 -38.13
C ASP A 598 -50.56 -16.88 -37.61
N GLY A 599 -49.44 -16.71 -36.90
CA GLY A 599 -48.69 -17.78 -36.25
C GLY A 599 -47.77 -18.55 -37.19
N ASP A 600 -47.41 -17.99 -38.34
CA ASP A 600 -46.53 -18.61 -39.35
C ASP A 600 -45.02 -18.36 -39.09
N GLU A 601 -44.70 -17.72 -37.96
CA GLU A 601 -43.37 -17.26 -37.56
C GLU A 601 -42.78 -16.17 -38.46
N ILE A 602 -43.60 -15.50 -39.26
CA ILE A 602 -43.27 -14.29 -40.00
C ILE A 602 -43.84 -13.11 -39.22
N TYR A 603 -42.97 -12.22 -38.77
CA TYR A 603 -43.42 -11.00 -38.10
C TYR A 603 -43.99 -10.04 -39.14
N GLU A 604 -45.12 -9.44 -38.83
CA GLU A 604 -45.69 -8.32 -39.57
C GLU A 604 -45.56 -7.01 -38.80
N VAL A 605 -45.47 -5.91 -39.56
CA VAL A 605 -45.51 -4.56 -39.00
C VAL A 605 -46.96 -4.08 -38.97
N ARG A 606 -47.43 -3.68 -37.79
CA ARG A 606 -48.77 -3.15 -37.59
C ARG A 606 -48.68 -1.71 -37.10
N GLU A 607 -49.38 -0.79 -37.77
CA GLU A 607 -49.36 0.64 -37.47
C GLU A 607 -50.77 1.24 -37.39
N SER A 608 -50.99 2.28 -36.58
CA SER A 608 -52.25 3.05 -36.58
C SER A 608 -52.21 4.22 -37.56
N ASN A 609 -53.36 4.55 -38.18
CA ASN A 609 -53.45 5.49 -39.32
C ASN A 609 -52.60 5.04 -40.52
N PHE A 610 -52.80 3.78 -40.91
CA PHE A 610 -52.26 3.17 -42.10
C PHE A 610 -52.45 4.07 -43.34
N ILE A 611 -51.36 4.61 -43.87
CA ILE A 611 -51.34 5.19 -45.22
C ILE A 611 -51.05 4.02 -46.16
N PRO A 612 -52.03 3.50 -46.92
CA PRO A 612 -51.76 2.49 -47.92
C PRO A 612 -50.86 3.13 -48.96
N TYR A 613 -49.65 2.60 -49.13
CA TYR A 613 -48.75 3.00 -50.20
C TYR A 613 -49.30 2.50 -51.55
N SER A 614 -50.35 3.15 -52.06
CA SER A 614 -51.15 2.69 -53.20
C SER A 614 -50.37 2.64 -54.53
N ASN A 615 -49.15 3.17 -54.55
CA ASN A 615 -48.34 3.37 -55.76
C ASN A 615 -47.06 2.51 -55.76
N ALA A 616 -46.89 1.65 -54.75
CA ALA A 616 -45.79 0.70 -54.65
C ALA A 616 -45.89 -0.37 -55.74
N SER A 617 -44.95 -0.46 -56.69
CA SER A 617 -44.90 -1.61 -57.60
C SER A 617 -44.54 -2.88 -56.83
N ASP A 618 -45.23 -3.99 -57.11
CA ASP A 618 -45.04 -5.31 -56.47
C ASP A 618 -43.59 -5.86 -56.56
N THR A 619 -42.72 -5.21 -57.32
CA THR A 619 -41.36 -5.65 -57.63
C THR A 619 -40.23 -5.02 -56.82
N ILE A 620 -40.45 -4.00 -55.97
CA ILE A 620 -39.31 -3.24 -55.40
C ILE A 620 -39.50 -2.90 -53.91
N TRP A 621 -39.20 -3.85 -53.01
CA TRP A 621 -39.02 -3.60 -51.57
C TRP A 621 -37.81 -4.38 -51.05
N SER A 622 -37.08 -3.81 -50.08
CA SER A 622 -35.69 -4.15 -49.71
C SER A 622 -35.46 -5.64 -49.37
N THR A 623 -34.22 -6.11 -49.31
CA THR A 623 -33.85 -7.52 -49.04
C THR A 623 -34.42 -8.16 -47.75
N TRP A 624 -35.15 -7.41 -46.92
CA TRP A 624 -35.52 -7.83 -45.56
C TRP A 624 -37.01 -7.78 -45.22
N TYR A 625 -37.86 -7.10 -46.00
CA TYR A 625 -39.32 -7.10 -45.81
C TYR A 625 -40.04 -6.75 -47.13
N HIS A 626 -41.28 -7.18 -47.30
CA HIS A 626 -42.15 -6.77 -48.40
C HIS A 626 -43.51 -6.29 -47.92
N TYR A 627 -44.21 -5.57 -48.79
CA TYR A 627 -45.58 -5.15 -48.54
C TYR A 627 -46.55 -6.19 -49.12
N ASN A 628 -47.41 -6.77 -48.29
CA ASN A 628 -48.48 -7.65 -48.72
C ASN A 628 -49.71 -6.81 -49.09
N LYS A 629 -49.90 -6.57 -50.39
CA LYS A 629 -50.96 -5.70 -50.92
C LYS A 629 -52.37 -6.21 -50.63
N GLU A 630 -52.56 -7.53 -50.52
CA GLU A 630 -53.86 -8.13 -50.23
C GLU A 630 -54.27 -7.94 -48.78
N ARG A 631 -53.29 -8.01 -47.85
CA ARG A 631 -53.51 -7.86 -46.41
C ARG A 631 -53.35 -6.41 -45.92
N GLY A 632 -52.69 -5.56 -46.69
CA GLY A 632 -52.36 -4.19 -46.30
C GLY A 632 -51.41 -4.14 -45.09
N ILE A 633 -50.39 -5.00 -45.06
CA ILE A 633 -49.40 -5.07 -43.97
C ILE A 633 -48.00 -5.31 -44.54
N TYR A 634 -46.95 -4.98 -43.78
CA TYR A 634 -45.58 -5.36 -44.12
C TYR A 634 -45.23 -6.70 -43.48
N GLU A 635 -44.63 -7.60 -44.24
CA GLU A 635 -44.15 -8.91 -43.81
C GLU A 635 -42.62 -8.94 -43.91
N PHE A 636 -41.93 -9.33 -42.82
CA PHE A 636 -40.47 -9.52 -42.88
C PHE A 636 -40.13 -10.77 -43.69
N PHE A 637 -39.11 -10.71 -44.57
CA PHE A 637 -38.72 -11.89 -45.33
C PHE A 637 -38.11 -12.95 -44.41
N LYS A 638 -38.77 -14.12 -44.31
CA LYS A 638 -38.08 -15.36 -43.99
C LYS A 638 -37.35 -15.78 -45.26
N LYS A 639 -36.03 -15.60 -45.35
CA LYS A 639 -35.27 -16.09 -46.50
C LYS A 639 -35.34 -17.62 -46.49
N GLU A 640 -36.35 -18.20 -47.12
CA GLU A 640 -36.31 -19.60 -47.51
C GLU A 640 -35.06 -19.78 -48.37
N VAL A 641 -34.20 -20.73 -48.00
CA VAL A 641 -33.17 -21.20 -48.92
C VAL A 641 -33.92 -21.86 -50.08
N LYS A 642 -34.15 -21.11 -51.16
CA LYS A 642 -34.17 -21.59 -52.54
C LYS A 642 -34.40 -20.45 -53.53
N THR A 643 -33.30 -19.89 -54.00
CA THR A 643 -33.11 -19.63 -55.43
C THR A 643 -31.81 -20.38 -55.75
N VAL A 644 -31.90 -21.56 -56.36
CA VAL A 644 -31.81 -21.75 -57.82
C VAL A 644 -30.58 -21.03 -58.37
N GLU A 645 -29.67 -21.85 -58.87
CA GLU A 645 -28.37 -21.54 -59.47
C GLU A 645 -28.24 -20.12 -60.04
N GLU A 646 -27.33 -19.35 -59.46
CA GLU A 646 -26.67 -18.20 -60.09
C GLU A 646 -25.76 -18.63 -61.28
N GLN A 647 -26.00 -19.83 -61.82
CA GLN A 647 -25.25 -20.47 -62.91
C GLN A 647 -26.05 -20.51 -64.23
N ASP A 648 -27.38 -20.31 -64.22
CA ASP A 648 -28.22 -20.53 -65.41
C ASP A 648 -28.68 -19.26 -66.15
N LEU A 649 -28.26 -18.06 -65.74
CA LEU A 649 -28.51 -16.81 -66.49
C LEU A 649 -27.40 -16.43 -67.47
N TRP A 650 -26.33 -17.25 -67.57
CA TRP A 650 -25.28 -17.10 -68.58
C TRP A 650 -25.31 -18.18 -69.69
N GLU A 651 -26.18 -19.19 -69.62
CA GLU A 651 -26.26 -20.27 -70.64
C GLU A 651 -27.45 -20.16 -71.62
N LEU A 652 -28.16 -19.04 -71.67
CA LEU A 652 -29.22 -18.78 -72.67
C LEU A 652 -28.79 -17.83 -73.82
N ILE A 653 -27.48 -17.67 -74.05
CA ILE A 653 -26.95 -17.16 -75.32
C ILE A 653 -25.98 -18.19 -75.89
N GLU A 654 -26.49 -18.91 -76.91
CA GLU A 654 -25.84 -19.90 -77.80
C GLU A 654 -25.78 -21.36 -77.31
N PRO A 655 -26.33 -22.31 -78.11
CA PRO A 655 -25.64 -22.66 -79.36
C PRO A 655 -26.55 -22.85 -80.57
N GLY A 656 -26.15 -22.23 -81.68
CA GLY A 656 -26.42 -22.80 -82.98
C GLY A 656 -25.57 -24.07 -83.18
N LYS A 657 -26.22 -25.22 -83.40
CA LYS A 657 -25.85 -26.17 -84.46
C LYS A 657 -26.85 -27.32 -84.58
N LYS A 658 -27.59 -27.26 -85.70
CA LYS A 658 -27.92 -28.33 -86.65
C LYS A 658 -28.30 -29.71 -86.10
N THR A 659 -29.57 -30.04 -86.32
CA THR A 659 -30.03 -31.38 -86.67
C THR A 659 -29.48 -31.77 -88.04
N ASP A 660 -28.81 -32.93 -88.12
CA ASP A 660 -28.59 -33.65 -89.37
C ASP A 660 -29.84 -34.47 -89.69
N ASP A 661 -30.49 -34.16 -90.81
CA ASP A 661 -31.28 -35.09 -91.62
C ASP A 661 -30.66 -35.05 -93.02
N GLY A 662 -30.09 -36.18 -93.49
CA GLY A 662 -29.71 -36.42 -94.89
C GLY A 662 -28.23 -36.28 -95.23
#